data_AF-A0AAD7ESM7-F1
#
_entry.id   AF-A0AAD7ESM7-F1
#
_cell.length_a   1.000
_cell.length_b   1.000
_cell.length_c   1.000
_cell.angle_alpha   90.00
_cell.angle_beta   90.00
_cell.angle_gamma   90.00
#
_symmetry.space_group_name_H-M   'P 1'
#
loop_
_entity.id
_entity.type
_entity.pdbx_description
1 polymer ?
#
loop_
_entity_poly.entity_id
_entity_poly.type
_entity_poly.pdbx_seq_one_letter_code
_entity_poly.pdbx_strand_id
1 'polypeptide(L)'
;MSENSLPDEIISEILSPALKVSDEVFSDTSDVSPFAKYSESTSAYLLVCKSWLRVATPLLYNVVILRSKAQAKALSVALAGNKQLGQFIKKLRVEGGYGPPMHTILQCSPNVSDLFLSLVIYSSDNTNGLCKGLDLINPTRIILRDLKRKPLDNKMVSQLLNSLSKSIIKWDRLCVFDCTFPEPTVRAETVVSPLAKGKRLHTLALPNIEGLPWAYSTFKGCPLKSIRIKRLVESWDQGLIPEKDLVLMSLLKFDRWALPKVQESAVNVPLITPSLTPFFIPMAGAPKAVYDEIWAHILYFATAIPRRLPLLLVSKTFHRLGLPYHYADVKMSQLAHISKFASILSYNPSIGPHVRSLALKYRDRSDSEKFNVDYSMLTILSQTNKALRITGEPFNPFFINTATSISWDNFVAMAKYSGSTLREFSVKIASTAHASPTVFTDLSALRILEWKCGTSFLLTNIPQDGFPNLEDLRIFSADESFLTALSLMDLGSLRRVNLSESGINLDAFLNAHGPKLTELSLSHSNLRTSKDKIIGVCSNLRSMTIKSLHYDRDKPPEAIYFSSPHAVVASLTKITLDVSYFNKIPKDEMAAWDRFFTDFQPESFPNLREMEVKCCVWPTSEREIVKSCWVRWAEILLKRNINLTDKNGVKWRPRLKFK
;
A
#
# COMPACT_ATOMS: atom_id res chain seq x y z
N MET A 1 29.46 41.95 3.14
CA MET A 1 28.13 41.36 3.43
C MET A 1 27.91 40.22 2.43
N SER A 2 27.71 38.96 2.79
CA SER A 2 27.04 38.41 3.97
C SER A 2 27.82 37.26 4.61
N GLU A 3 28.45 37.52 5.77
CA GLU A 3 29.06 36.55 6.69
C GLU A 3 28.01 35.77 7.49
N ASN A 4 27.01 35.21 6.80
CA ASN A 4 26.03 34.31 7.42
C ASN A 4 26.05 32.95 6.69
N SER A 5 27.24 32.38 6.45
CA SER A 5 27.32 30.97 6.05
C SER A 5 27.16 30.09 7.29
N LEU A 6 26.12 29.26 7.31
CA LEU A 6 25.97 28.21 8.32
C LEU A 6 27.27 27.38 8.39
N PRO A 7 27.70 26.96 9.60
CA PRO A 7 28.82 26.03 9.75
C PRO A 7 28.58 24.74 8.95
N ASP A 8 29.66 24.13 8.46
CA ASP A 8 29.59 22.93 7.60
C ASP A 8 28.91 21.76 8.32
N GLU A 9 29.02 21.67 9.65
CA GLU A 9 28.35 20.68 10.51
C GLU A 9 26.83 20.83 10.45
N ILE A 10 26.33 22.07 10.53
CA ILE A 10 24.90 22.37 10.46
C ILE A 10 24.37 22.10 9.06
N ILE A 11 25.12 22.47 8.01
CA ILE A 11 24.77 22.13 6.62
C ILE A 11 24.73 20.61 6.45
N SER A 12 25.69 19.88 7.02
CA SER A 12 25.75 18.42 6.96
C SER A 12 24.56 17.77 7.67
N GLU A 13 24.14 18.30 8.83
CA GLU A 13 22.98 17.83 9.57
C GLU A 13 21.68 18.09 8.80
N ILE A 14 21.53 19.27 8.20
CA ILE A 14 20.38 19.63 7.34
C ILE A 14 20.28 18.72 6.11
N LEU A 15 21.42 18.42 5.46
CA LEU A 15 21.46 17.63 4.23
C LEU A 15 21.44 16.12 4.47
N SER A 16 21.82 15.68 5.67
CA SER A 16 21.92 14.26 6.03
C SER A 16 20.63 13.47 5.77
N PRO A 17 19.43 13.91 6.19
CA PRO A 17 18.19 13.19 5.92
C PRO A 17 17.87 13.00 4.43
N ALA A 18 18.29 13.94 3.58
CA ALA A 18 18.02 13.92 2.15
C ALA A 18 19.06 13.12 1.34
N LEU A 19 20.31 13.06 1.81
CA LEU A 19 21.43 12.44 1.10
C LEU A 19 21.83 11.07 1.66
N LYS A 20 21.59 10.80 2.94
CA LYS A 20 21.97 9.52 3.56
C LYS A 20 20.96 8.44 3.21
N VAL A 21 21.51 7.26 2.90
CA VAL A 21 20.74 6.03 2.74
C VAL A 21 20.96 5.19 3.98
N SER A 22 19.88 4.81 4.68
CA SER A 22 19.99 3.96 5.86
C SER A 22 20.55 2.58 5.50
N ASP A 23 21.16 1.89 6.46
CA ASP A 23 21.74 0.58 6.20
C ASP A 23 20.66 -0.46 5.84
N GLU A 24 19.48 -0.35 6.44
CA GLU A 24 18.33 -1.21 6.18
C GLU A 24 17.88 -1.08 4.72
N VAL A 25 17.77 0.15 4.22
CA VAL A 25 17.38 0.41 2.82
C VAL A 25 18.49 -0.01 1.86
N PHE A 26 19.76 0.27 2.20
CA PHE A 26 20.91 -0.16 1.38
C PHE A 26 21.02 -1.69 1.27
N SER A 27 20.73 -2.42 2.36
CA SER A 27 20.85 -3.87 2.45
C SER A 27 19.55 -4.64 2.15
N ASP A 28 18.51 -3.94 1.72
CA ASP A 28 17.24 -4.55 1.32
C ASP A 28 17.44 -5.42 0.06
N THR A 29 17.18 -6.72 0.24
CA THR A 29 17.29 -7.78 -0.76
C THR A 29 15.93 -8.25 -1.27
N SER A 30 14.86 -7.49 -1.05
CA SER A 30 13.53 -7.78 -1.55
C SER A 30 13.49 -7.87 -3.09
N ASP A 31 12.41 -8.48 -3.59
CA ASP A 31 12.24 -8.70 -5.03
C ASP A 31 12.12 -7.37 -5.79
N VAL A 32 11.66 -6.31 -5.13
CA VAL A 32 11.60 -4.95 -5.67
C VAL A 32 12.60 -4.08 -4.91
N SER A 33 13.63 -3.59 -5.61
CA SER A 33 14.61 -2.68 -4.99
C SER A 33 13.90 -1.49 -4.33
N PRO A 34 14.28 -1.07 -3.10
CA PRO A 34 13.69 0.12 -2.49
C PRO A 34 14.02 1.38 -3.29
N PHE A 35 15.10 1.34 -4.08
CA PHE A 35 15.51 2.40 -5.00
C PHE A 35 14.82 2.30 -6.37
N ALA A 36 13.91 1.33 -6.56
CA ALA A 36 13.09 1.18 -7.76
C ALA A 36 12.19 2.37 -8.00
N LYS A 37 11.66 2.94 -6.92
CA LYS A 37 10.81 4.10 -6.96
C LYS A 37 11.65 5.33 -7.28
N TYR A 38 11.13 6.15 -8.17
CA TYR A 38 11.75 7.43 -8.49
C TYR A 38 11.65 8.35 -7.27
N SER A 39 12.79 8.85 -6.81
CA SER A 39 12.90 10.04 -5.97
C SER A 39 13.48 11.17 -6.79
N GLU A 40 13.34 12.41 -6.30
CA GLU A 40 14.07 13.54 -6.86
C GLU A 40 15.58 13.27 -6.87
N SER A 41 16.27 13.89 -7.84
CA SER A 41 17.71 13.71 -7.96
C SER A 41 18.42 14.42 -6.82
N THR A 42 19.10 13.67 -5.97
CA THR A 42 19.88 14.19 -4.85
C THR A 42 21.06 15.06 -5.30
N SER A 43 21.42 15.06 -6.59
CA SER A 43 22.43 16.00 -7.11
C SER A 43 21.94 17.44 -7.19
N ALA A 44 20.62 17.70 -7.13
CA ALA A 44 20.08 19.06 -7.13
C ALA A 44 20.59 19.87 -5.92
N TYR A 45 20.82 19.23 -4.78
CA TYR A 45 21.38 19.85 -3.58
C TYR A 45 22.81 20.39 -3.79
N LEU A 46 23.56 19.84 -4.76
CA LEU A 46 24.90 20.32 -5.09
C LEU A 46 24.90 21.68 -5.80
N LEU A 47 23.76 22.09 -6.38
CA LEU A 47 23.66 23.28 -7.22
C LEU A 47 23.22 24.53 -6.44
N VAL A 48 22.99 24.42 -5.12
CA VAL A 48 22.49 25.53 -4.30
C VAL A 48 23.54 26.61 -4.08
N CYS A 49 24.70 26.26 -3.52
CA CYS A 49 25.83 27.18 -3.33
C CYS A 49 27.15 26.41 -3.15
N LYS A 50 28.29 27.11 -3.12
CA LYS A 50 29.62 26.49 -2.98
C LYS A 50 29.79 25.72 -1.67
N SER A 51 29.24 26.21 -0.54
CA SER A 51 29.30 25.51 0.74
C SER A 51 28.48 24.23 0.71
N TRP A 52 27.28 24.26 0.13
CA TRP A 52 26.46 23.06 -0.06
C TRP A 52 27.14 22.06 -0.97
N LEU A 53 27.72 22.49 -2.10
CA LEU A 53 28.52 21.62 -2.96
C LEU A 53 29.64 20.93 -2.17
N ARG A 54 30.43 21.69 -1.40
CA ARG A 54 31.53 21.16 -0.58
C ARG A 54 31.06 20.12 0.45
N VAL A 55 30.02 20.44 1.23
CA VAL A 55 29.52 19.58 2.33
C VAL A 55 28.73 18.38 1.80
N ALA A 56 27.91 18.58 0.77
CA ALA A 56 27.04 17.56 0.20
C ALA A 56 27.80 16.53 -0.65
N THR A 57 28.91 16.91 -1.30
CA THR A 57 29.68 15.99 -2.15
C THR A 57 30.09 14.70 -1.42
N PRO A 58 30.76 14.73 -0.24
CA PRO A 58 31.11 13.51 0.46
C PRO A 58 29.87 12.73 0.92
N LEU A 59 28.78 13.40 1.30
CA LEU A 59 27.53 12.73 1.71
C LEU A 59 26.87 12.00 0.53
N LEU A 60 26.81 12.65 -0.63
CA LEU A 60 26.21 12.09 -1.85
C LEU A 60 27.01 10.89 -2.37
N TYR A 61 28.34 10.98 -2.36
CA TYR A 61 29.20 9.88 -2.82
C TYR A 61 29.37 8.78 -1.79
N ASN A 62 28.98 8.98 -0.52
CA ASN A 62 29.14 7.98 0.54
C ASN A 62 28.47 6.64 0.19
N VAL A 63 27.24 6.71 -0.36
CA VAL A 63 26.44 5.57 -0.79
C VAL A 63 26.08 5.72 -2.26
N VAL A 64 26.71 4.91 -3.12
CA VAL A 64 26.46 4.91 -4.56
C VAL A 64 25.58 3.72 -4.94
N ILE A 65 24.50 4.00 -5.68
CA ILE A 65 23.56 2.99 -6.16
C ILE A 65 23.48 3.06 -7.70
N LEU A 66 23.88 1.97 -8.36
CA LEU A 66 23.93 1.86 -9.82
C LEU A 66 22.82 0.92 -10.32
N ARG A 67 21.88 1.48 -11.08
CA ARG A 67 20.68 0.82 -11.60
C ARG A 67 20.53 0.90 -13.12
N SER A 68 21.49 1.52 -13.82
CA SER A 68 21.52 1.61 -15.28
C SER A 68 22.94 1.75 -15.84
N LYS A 69 23.09 1.43 -17.14
CA LYS A 69 24.35 1.62 -17.87
C LYS A 69 24.76 3.09 -17.93
N ALA A 70 23.79 3.99 -18.09
CA ALA A 70 24.02 5.43 -18.11
C ALA A 70 24.58 5.96 -16.78
N GLN A 71 24.04 5.51 -15.64
CA GLN A 71 24.56 5.87 -14.31
C GLN A 71 26.01 5.39 -14.13
N ALA A 72 26.29 4.13 -14.48
CA ALA A 72 27.65 3.58 -14.37
C ALA A 72 28.63 4.32 -15.29
N LYS A 73 28.24 4.65 -16.52
CA LYS A 73 29.09 5.43 -17.45
C LYS A 73 29.33 6.84 -16.92
N ALA A 74 28.28 7.54 -16.48
CA ALA A 74 28.39 8.90 -15.94
C ALA A 74 29.30 8.95 -14.70
N LEU A 75 29.12 8.01 -13.77
CA LEU A 75 29.98 7.91 -12.58
C LEU A 75 31.42 7.58 -12.97
N SER A 76 31.64 6.63 -13.88
CA SER A 76 32.98 6.28 -14.37
C SER A 76 33.70 7.49 -14.96
N VAL A 77 33.02 8.31 -15.77
CA VAL A 77 33.59 9.55 -16.32
C VAL A 77 33.92 10.55 -15.22
N ALA A 78 33.00 10.76 -14.26
CA ALA A 78 33.23 11.67 -13.14
C ALA A 78 34.43 11.25 -12.27
N LEU A 79 34.56 9.95 -11.97
CA LEU A 79 35.66 9.40 -11.18
C LEU A 79 37.00 9.41 -11.93
N ALA A 80 36.97 9.20 -13.25
CA ALA A 80 38.17 9.31 -14.08
C ALA A 80 38.69 10.75 -14.13
N GLY A 81 37.79 11.74 -14.20
CA GLY A 81 38.14 13.16 -14.18
C GLY A 81 38.56 13.66 -12.79
N ASN A 82 37.99 13.10 -11.72
CA ASN A 82 38.35 13.44 -10.34
C ASN A 82 38.34 12.20 -9.44
N LYS A 83 39.52 11.60 -9.25
CA LYS A 83 39.71 10.39 -8.44
C LYS A 83 39.41 10.61 -6.95
N GLN A 84 39.48 11.84 -6.43
CA GLN A 84 39.18 12.12 -5.02
C GLN A 84 37.73 11.79 -4.68
N LEU A 85 36.80 11.97 -5.62
CA LEU A 85 35.39 11.63 -5.42
C LEU A 85 35.20 10.15 -5.08
N GLY A 86 36.02 9.27 -5.65
CA GLY A 86 35.95 7.83 -5.39
C GLY A 86 36.41 7.45 -3.98
N GLN A 87 37.20 8.28 -3.32
CA GLN A 87 37.63 8.06 -1.94
C GLN A 87 36.49 8.21 -0.93
N PHE A 88 35.45 8.98 -1.28
CA PHE A 88 34.24 9.14 -0.46
C PHE A 88 33.30 7.95 -0.54
N ILE A 89 33.41 7.10 -1.58
CA ILE A 89 32.53 5.94 -1.77
C ILE A 89 32.86 4.87 -0.73
N LYS A 90 31.94 4.65 0.22
CA LYS A 90 32.03 3.60 1.25
C LYS A 90 31.08 2.44 0.96
N LYS A 91 29.87 2.74 0.49
CA LYS A 91 28.87 1.73 0.13
C LYS A 91 28.60 1.77 -1.36
N LEU A 92 28.74 0.64 -2.03
CA LEU A 92 28.49 0.51 -3.47
C LEU A 92 27.46 -0.58 -3.72
N ARG A 93 26.32 -0.21 -4.29
CA ARG A 93 25.23 -1.12 -4.69
C ARG A 93 25.11 -1.18 -6.20
N VAL A 94 25.27 -2.38 -6.76
CA VAL A 94 25.24 -2.62 -8.20
C VAL A 94 24.09 -3.57 -8.55
N GLU A 95 23.08 -3.07 -9.26
CA GLU A 95 21.88 -3.82 -9.65
C GLU A 95 21.90 -4.26 -11.13
N GLY A 96 23.01 -4.84 -11.60
CA GLY A 96 23.14 -5.34 -12.96
C GLY A 96 24.59 -5.43 -13.47
N GLY A 97 24.76 -5.82 -14.74
CA GLY A 97 26.07 -5.87 -15.40
C GLY A 97 26.29 -4.70 -16.37
N TYR A 98 26.98 -3.65 -15.91
CA TYR A 98 27.15 -2.39 -16.67
C TYR A 98 28.43 -2.28 -17.51
N GLY A 99 29.14 -3.38 -17.72
CA GLY A 99 30.27 -3.46 -18.65
C GLY A 99 31.54 -2.75 -18.15
N PRO A 100 32.39 -2.26 -19.08
CA PRO A 100 33.69 -1.67 -18.76
C PRO A 100 33.71 -0.53 -17.73
N PRO A 101 32.71 0.39 -17.67
CA PRO A 101 32.68 1.46 -16.66
C PRO A 101 32.85 0.99 -15.20
N MET A 102 32.39 -0.23 -14.89
CA MET A 102 32.53 -0.79 -13.54
C MET A 102 33.97 -1.02 -13.12
N HIS A 103 34.88 -1.29 -14.06
CA HIS A 103 36.30 -1.45 -13.75
C HIS A 103 36.90 -0.13 -13.25
N THR A 104 36.64 0.97 -13.97
CA THR A 104 37.09 2.31 -13.58
C THR A 104 36.49 2.74 -12.24
N ILE A 105 35.20 2.46 -12.00
CA ILE A 105 34.55 2.79 -10.72
C ILE A 105 35.25 2.07 -9.56
N LEU A 106 35.46 0.76 -9.67
CA LEU A 106 36.11 -0.03 -8.61
C LEU A 106 37.58 0.39 -8.42
N GLN A 107 38.30 0.65 -9.51
CA GLN A 107 39.68 1.16 -9.47
C GLN A 107 39.80 2.51 -8.75
N CYS A 108 38.82 3.40 -8.91
CA CYS A 108 38.82 4.72 -8.28
C CYS A 108 38.20 4.71 -6.88
N SER A 109 37.62 3.60 -6.41
CA SER A 109 36.88 3.50 -5.15
C SER A 109 37.52 2.47 -4.19
N PRO A 110 38.79 2.64 -3.79
CA PRO A 110 39.49 1.65 -2.95
C PRO A 110 38.88 1.52 -1.54
N ASN A 111 38.06 2.49 -1.13
CA ASN A 111 37.49 2.60 0.21
C ASN A 111 36.12 1.94 0.38
N VAL A 112 35.64 1.17 -0.61
CA VAL A 112 34.37 0.45 -0.52
C VAL A 112 34.43 -0.57 0.62
N SER A 113 33.68 -0.31 1.69
CA SER A 113 33.51 -1.21 2.84
C SER A 113 32.32 -2.15 2.64
N ASP A 114 31.26 -1.69 2.00
CA ASP A 114 30.01 -2.44 1.82
C ASP A 114 29.71 -2.58 0.33
N LEU A 115 29.80 -3.82 -0.16
CA LEU A 115 29.52 -4.15 -1.55
C LEU A 115 28.20 -4.91 -1.65
N PHE A 116 27.22 -4.33 -2.33
CA PHE A 116 25.99 -5.01 -2.71
C PHE A 116 26.03 -5.37 -4.19
N LEU A 117 25.84 -6.66 -4.51
CA LEU A 117 25.75 -7.16 -5.88
C LEU A 117 24.42 -7.87 -6.11
N SER A 118 23.68 -7.42 -7.14
CA SER A 118 22.54 -8.18 -7.64
C SER A 118 23.01 -9.18 -8.70
N LEU A 119 22.69 -10.45 -8.48
CA LEU A 119 22.89 -11.57 -9.41
C LEU A 119 21.75 -11.70 -10.43
N VAL A 120 20.81 -10.75 -10.43
CA VAL A 120 19.76 -10.61 -11.45
C VAL A 120 20.37 -10.00 -12.72
N ILE A 121 21.28 -10.75 -13.34
CA ILE A 121 22.06 -10.35 -14.51
C ILE A 121 21.53 -11.12 -15.71
N TYR A 122 21.14 -10.40 -16.74
CA TYR A 122 20.56 -10.97 -17.95
C TYR A 122 21.63 -11.24 -19.01
N SER A 123 21.30 -12.05 -20.02
CA SER A 123 22.21 -12.38 -21.13
C SER A 123 22.68 -11.17 -21.94
N SER A 124 21.94 -10.06 -21.92
CA SER A 124 22.28 -8.78 -22.58
C SER A 124 23.19 -7.87 -21.74
N ASP A 125 23.44 -8.23 -20.49
CA ASP A 125 24.31 -7.48 -19.60
C ASP A 125 25.77 -7.87 -19.81
N ASN A 126 26.70 -7.04 -19.31
CA ASN A 126 28.12 -7.30 -19.43
C ASN A 126 28.78 -7.18 -18.05
N THR A 127 29.37 -8.26 -17.55
CA THR A 127 30.00 -8.31 -16.22
C THR A 127 31.51 -8.09 -16.24
N ASN A 128 32.12 -7.94 -17.43
CA ASN A 128 33.58 -7.90 -17.56
C ASN A 128 34.26 -6.84 -16.69
N GLY A 129 33.66 -5.65 -16.57
CA GLY A 129 34.22 -4.59 -15.73
C GLY A 129 34.18 -4.92 -14.24
N LEU A 130 33.10 -5.57 -13.78
CA LEU A 130 33.01 -6.08 -12.40
C LEU A 130 34.07 -7.16 -12.18
N CYS A 131 34.12 -8.18 -13.05
CA CYS A 131 35.07 -9.29 -12.93
C CYS A 131 36.53 -8.82 -12.81
N LYS A 132 36.92 -7.77 -13.55
CA LYS A 132 38.26 -7.18 -13.48
C LYS A 132 38.49 -6.32 -12.25
N GLY A 133 37.46 -5.58 -11.81
CA GLY A 133 37.60 -4.59 -10.74
C GLY A 133 37.44 -5.17 -9.32
N LEU A 134 36.84 -6.34 -9.13
CA LEU A 134 36.61 -6.91 -7.80
C LEU A 134 37.90 -7.13 -6.99
N ASP A 135 39.01 -7.44 -7.68
CA ASP A 135 40.33 -7.60 -7.07
C ASP A 135 40.97 -6.27 -6.63
N LEU A 136 40.39 -5.13 -7.00
CA LEU A 136 40.92 -3.79 -6.69
C LEU A 136 40.33 -3.19 -5.39
N ILE A 137 39.38 -3.88 -4.77
CA ILE A 137 38.74 -3.46 -3.52
C ILE A 137 38.89 -4.54 -2.45
N ASN A 138 38.60 -4.20 -1.20
CA ASN A 138 38.71 -5.10 -0.06
C ASN A 138 37.59 -4.81 0.97
N PRO A 139 36.34 -5.20 0.65
CA PRO A 139 35.17 -4.85 1.46
C PRO A 139 35.13 -5.61 2.78
N THR A 140 34.53 -4.99 3.80
CA THR A 140 34.22 -5.61 5.09
C THR A 140 32.90 -6.38 5.08
N ARG A 141 31.98 -5.98 4.19
CA ARG A 141 30.65 -6.58 4.05
C ARG A 141 30.34 -6.84 2.57
N ILE A 142 29.83 -8.04 2.29
CA ILE A 142 29.21 -8.34 1.00
C ILE A 142 27.74 -8.74 1.17
N ILE A 143 26.91 -8.18 0.30
CA ILE A 143 25.47 -8.43 0.22
C ILE A 143 25.16 -8.94 -1.17
N LEU A 144 24.63 -10.16 -1.26
CA LEU A 144 24.21 -10.74 -2.53
C LEU A 144 22.70 -10.76 -2.62
N ARG A 145 22.17 -10.34 -3.78
CA ARG A 145 20.74 -10.45 -4.09
C ARG A 145 20.52 -11.34 -5.30
N ASP A 146 19.72 -12.38 -5.16
CA ASP A 146 19.25 -13.23 -6.26
C ASP A 146 17.72 -13.30 -6.35
N LEU A 147 17.19 -13.87 -7.43
CA LEU A 147 15.75 -14.14 -7.59
C LEU A 147 15.33 -15.35 -6.77
N LYS A 148 14.36 -15.18 -5.87
CA LYS A 148 13.87 -16.24 -4.99
C LYS A 148 13.27 -17.44 -5.72
N ARG A 149 12.58 -17.22 -6.85
CA ARG A 149 11.79 -18.27 -7.52
C ARG A 149 12.50 -18.94 -8.68
N LYS A 150 13.34 -18.21 -9.42
CA LYS A 150 14.02 -18.73 -10.62
C LYS A 150 15.30 -17.94 -10.86
N PRO A 151 16.42 -18.36 -10.26
CA PRO A 151 17.72 -17.77 -10.53
C PRO A 151 18.01 -17.78 -12.04
N LEU A 152 18.54 -16.67 -12.56
CA LEU A 152 18.89 -16.57 -13.98
C LEU A 152 20.19 -17.32 -14.23
N ASP A 153 20.16 -18.46 -14.89
CA ASP A 153 21.39 -19.16 -15.26
C ASP A 153 21.88 -18.70 -16.63
N ASN A 154 23.06 -18.06 -16.67
CA ASN A 154 23.70 -17.64 -17.90
C ASN A 154 25.20 -17.39 -17.68
N LYS A 155 25.95 -17.39 -18.78
CA LYS A 155 27.41 -17.24 -18.80
C LYS A 155 27.92 -16.02 -18.02
N MET A 156 27.21 -14.89 -18.07
CA MET A 156 27.65 -13.65 -17.39
C MET A 156 27.56 -13.77 -15.87
N VAL A 157 26.53 -14.45 -15.35
CA VAL A 157 26.38 -14.75 -13.93
C VAL A 157 27.47 -15.72 -13.47
N SER A 158 27.70 -16.82 -14.21
CA SER A 158 28.76 -17.78 -13.87
C SER A 158 30.15 -17.15 -13.87
N GLN A 159 30.44 -16.28 -14.86
CA GLN A 159 31.70 -15.52 -14.91
C GLN A 159 31.86 -14.58 -13.72
N LEU A 160 30.80 -13.88 -13.32
CA LEU A 160 30.84 -13.00 -12.16
C LEU A 160 31.05 -13.79 -10.87
N LEU A 161 30.34 -14.90 -10.66
CA LEU A 161 30.48 -15.76 -9.48
C LEU A 161 31.88 -16.34 -9.37
N ASN A 162 32.46 -16.81 -10.47
CA ASN A 162 33.83 -17.32 -10.50
C ASN A 162 34.85 -16.24 -10.17
N SER A 163 34.66 -15.02 -10.68
CA SER A 163 35.54 -13.89 -10.37
C SER A 163 35.40 -13.47 -8.91
N LEU A 164 34.16 -13.40 -8.41
CA LEU A 164 33.85 -13.09 -7.02
C LEU A 164 34.47 -14.11 -6.06
N SER A 165 34.35 -15.40 -6.38
CA SER A 165 34.96 -16.51 -5.62
C SER A 165 36.47 -16.33 -5.46
N LYS A 166 37.16 -15.95 -6.54
CA LYS A 166 38.61 -15.65 -6.53
C LYS A 166 38.94 -14.40 -5.70
N SER A 167 38.16 -13.33 -5.83
CA SER A 167 38.39 -12.09 -5.07
C SER A 167 38.14 -12.26 -3.57
N ILE A 168 37.13 -13.02 -3.16
CA ILE A 168 36.80 -13.30 -1.74
C ILE A 168 37.99 -13.87 -0.98
N ILE A 169 38.80 -14.72 -1.62
CA ILE A 169 40.00 -15.30 -1.01
C ILE A 169 40.98 -14.19 -0.61
N LYS A 170 41.12 -13.16 -1.46
CA LYS A 170 42.03 -12.02 -1.27
C LYS A 170 41.50 -10.97 -0.29
N TRP A 171 40.18 -10.92 -0.04
CA TRP A 171 39.56 -9.92 0.83
C TRP A 171 39.72 -10.23 2.31
N ASP A 172 40.85 -9.86 2.89
CA ASP A 172 41.17 -10.09 4.30
C ASP A 172 40.30 -9.32 5.31
N ARG A 173 39.59 -8.28 4.87
CA ARG A 173 38.67 -7.50 5.71
C ARG A 173 37.26 -8.06 5.77
N LEU A 174 36.91 -9.00 4.90
CA LEU A 174 35.53 -9.47 4.76
C LEU A 174 35.08 -10.30 5.97
N CYS A 175 34.20 -9.70 6.79
CA CYS A 175 33.72 -10.26 8.05
C CYS A 175 32.19 -10.30 8.17
N VAL A 176 31.46 -9.68 7.25
CA VAL A 176 29.99 -9.71 7.21
C VAL A 176 29.50 -10.27 5.88
N PHE A 177 28.67 -11.29 5.94
CA PHE A 177 28.01 -11.86 4.75
C PHE A 177 26.51 -11.79 4.88
N ASP A 178 25.86 -11.21 3.88
CA ASP A 178 24.42 -11.07 3.81
C ASP A 178 23.92 -11.88 2.61
N CYS A 179 23.31 -13.03 2.94
CA CYS A 179 22.93 -14.08 2.03
C CYS A 179 21.45 -13.97 1.68
N THR A 180 21.09 -14.18 0.40
CA THR A 180 19.69 -14.32 -0.02
C THR A 180 19.28 -15.74 -0.37
N PHE A 181 20.20 -16.70 -0.31
CA PHE A 181 19.90 -18.09 -0.65
C PHE A 181 19.15 -18.73 0.53
N PRO A 182 17.91 -19.20 0.33
CA PRO A 182 17.20 -19.94 1.37
C PRO A 182 17.77 -21.35 1.55
N GLU A 183 18.53 -21.86 0.57
CA GLU A 183 19.02 -23.24 0.52
C GLU A 183 20.36 -23.35 -0.24
N PRO A 184 21.14 -24.43 -0.03
CA PRO A 184 22.34 -24.72 -0.82
C PRO A 184 22.00 -24.88 -2.30
N THR A 185 22.54 -23.99 -3.12
CA THR A 185 22.51 -24.12 -4.58
C THR A 185 23.94 -24.11 -5.10
N VAL A 186 24.20 -24.66 -6.30
CA VAL A 186 25.53 -24.60 -6.95
C VAL A 186 26.07 -23.17 -6.97
N ARG A 187 25.18 -22.21 -7.19
CA ARG A 187 25.48 -20.78 -7.15
C ARG A 187 25.87 -20.29 -5.76
N ALA A 188 25.09 -20.63 -4.74
CA ALA A 188 25.40 -20.29 -3.36
C ALA A 188 26.78 -20.86 -2.98
N GLU A 189 27.02 -22.13 -3.28
CA GLU A 189 28.27 -22.83 -2.96
C GLU A 189 29.50 -22.19 -3.60
N THR A 190 29.38 -21.66 -4.82
CA THR A 190 30.49 -20.96 -5.51
C THR A 190 31.04 -19.77 -4.71
N VAL A 191 30.18 -19.10 -3.94
CA VAL A 191 30.52 -17.94 -3.09
C VAL A 191 30.74 -18.36 -1.63
N VAL A 192 29.93 -19.27 -1.13
CA VAL A 192 29.95 -19.67 0.28
C VAL A 192 31.18 -20.51 0.60
N SER A 193 31.61 -21.40 -0.30
CA SER A 193 32.82 -22.21 -0.10
C SER A 193 34.08 -21.38 0.18
N PRO A 194 34.47 -20.37 -0.61
CA PRO A 194 35.64 -19.54 -0.29
C PRO A 194 35.45 -18.70 0.98
N LEU A 195 34.22 -18.24 1.29
CA LEU A 195 33.92 -17.54 2.55
C LEU A 195 34.17 -18.43 3.78
N ALA A 196 33.65 -19.65 3.75
CA ALA A 196 33.78 -20.62 4.84
C ALA A 196 35.25 -21.03 5.04
N LYS A 197 35.99 -21.24 3.94
CA LYS A 197 37.44 -21.52 3.97
C LYS A 197 38.25 -20.40 4.61
N GLY A 198 37.84 -19.15 4.41
CA GLY A 198 38.51 -17.99 5.01
C GLY A 198 38.41 -17.93 6.54
N LYS A 199 37.36 -18.51 7.14
CA LYS A 199 37.13 -18.51 8.62
C LYS A 199 37.15 -17.11 9.26
N ARG A 200 36.73 -16.06 8.54
CA ARG A 200 36.76 -14.65 9.00
C ARG A 200 35.38 -14.07 9.36
N LEU A 201 34.29 -14.78 9.07
CA LEU A 201 32.95 -14.22 9.23
C LEU A 201 32.56 -14.09 10.71
N HIS A 202 32.05 -12.91 11.04
CA HIS A 202 31.53 -12.54 12.36
C HIS A 202 30.02 -12.35 12.34
N THR A 203 29.46 -11.88 11.22
CA THR A 203 28.01 -11.68 11.08
C THR A 203 27.53 -12.34 9.81
N LEU A 204 26.51 -13.16 9.96
CA LEU A 204 25.77 -13.76 8.86
C LEU A 204 24.35 -13.19 8.87
N ALA A 205 23.83 -12.72 7.75
CA ALA A 205 22.42 -12.35 7.61
C ALA A 205 21.74 -13.30 6.61
N LEU A 206 20.57 -13.80 6.99
CA LEU A 206 19.76 -14.76 6.22
C LEU A 206 18.39 -14.15 5.90
N PRO A 207 17.78 -14.51 4.77
CA PRO A 207 16.51 -13.93 4.36
C PRO A 207 15.37 -14.42 5.26
N ASN A 208 15.43 -15.68 5.69
CA ASN A 208 14.46 -16.36 6.54
C ASN A 208 15.18 -17.44 7.38
N ILE A 209 14.44 -18.08 8.27
CA ILE A 209 14.96 -19.12 9.17
C ILE A 209 15.25 -20.45 8.48
N GLU A 210 14.67 -20.71 7.29
CA GLU A 210 14.83 -21.97 6.55
C GLU A 210 16.28 -22.22 6.13
N GLY A 211 17.03 -21.16 5.79
CA GLY A 211 18.45 -21.27 5.42
C GLY A 211 19.39 -21.46 6.61
N LEU A 212 18.89 -21.41 7.84
CA LEU A 212 19.71 -21.45 9.05
C LEU A 212 20.50 -22.77 9.19
N PRO A 213 19.91 -23.98 9.04
CA PRO A 213 20.64 -25.22 9.28
C PRO A 213 21.84 -25.40 8.37
N TRP A 214 21.67 -25.15 7.06
CA TRP A 214 22.78 -25.22 6.10
C TRP A 214 23.82 -24.14 6.38
N ALA A 215 23.41 -22.88 6.54
CA ALA A 215 24.37 -21.80 6.68
C ALA A 215 25.19 -21.91 7.97
N TYR A 216 24.56 -22.31 9.08
CA TYR A 216 25.26 -22.56 10.33
C TYR A 216 26.24 -23.73 10.21
N SER A 217 25.85 -24.84 9.58
CA SER A 217 26.75 -25.97 9.32
C SER A 217 27.97 -25.53 8.50
N THR A 218 27.75 -24.79 7.42
CA THR A 218 28.80 -24.34 6.51
C THR A 218 29.77 -23.35 7.16
N PHE A 219 29.28 -22.49 8.04
CA PHE A 219 30.08 -21.46 8.71
C PHE A 219 30.47 -21.80 10.16
N LYS A 220 30.29 -23.04 10.61
CA LYS A 220 30.59 -23.49 11.98
C LYS A 220 32.03 -23.21 12.43
N GLY A 221 32.98 -23.18 11.48
CA GLY A 221 34.39 -22.86 11.74
C GLY A 221 34.73 -21.37 11.76
N CYS A 222 33.76 -20.47 11.56
CA CYS A 222 33.96 -19.01 11.59
C CYS A 222 33.70 -18.45 13.00
N PRO A 223 34.35 -17.33 13.38
CA PRO A 223 34.11 -16.65 14.66
C PRO A 223 32.80 -15.85 14.67
N LEU A 224 31.68 -16.53 14.42
CA LEU A 224 30.36 -15.91 14.35
C LEU A 224 29.99 -15.29 15.71
N LYS A 225 29.61 -14.01 15.67
CA LYS A 225 29.06 -13.23 16.79
C LYS A 225 27.55 -13.03 16.67
N SER A 226 27.00 -13.12 15.46
CA SER A 226 25.54 -13.08 15.26
C SER A 226 25.11 -13.67 13.92
N ILE A 227 23.90 -14.25 13.93
CA ILE A 227 23.16 -14.68 12.75
C ILE A 227 21.84 -13.91 12.73
N ARG A 228 21.69 -12.99 11.79
CA ARG A 228 20.52 -12.12 11.63
C ARG A 228 19.49 -12.77 10.71
N ILE A 229 18.25 -12.91 11.18
CA ILE A 229 17.12 -13.35 10.35
C ILE A 229 16.30 -12.11 9.94
N LYS A 230 16.29 -11.81 8.63
CA LYS A 230 15.64 -10.60 8.09
C LYS A 230 14.11 -10.68 8.06
N ARG A 231 13.53 -11.87 7.84
CA ARG A 231 12.08 -12.06 7.74
C ARG A 231 11.63 -13.25 8.59
N LEU A 232 10.72 -13.00 9.53
CA LEU A 232 9.93 -14.03 10.19
C LEU A 232 8.90 -14.58 9.20
N VAL A 233 8.69 -15.89 9.16
CA VAL A 233 7.54 -16.46 8.46
C VAL A 233 6.45 -16.62 9.50
N GLU A 234 5.23 -16.12 9.25
CA GLU A 234 4.12 -16.12 10.23
C GLU A 234 3.78 -17.54 10.72
N SER A 235 4.05 -18.55 9.90
CA SER A 235 3.87 -19.97 10.20
C SER A 235 5.20 -20.64 10.53
N TRP A 236 6.02 -20.05 11.38
CA TRP A 236 7.27 -20.68 11.80
C TRP A 236 6.96 -21.92 12.65
N ASP A 237 7.28 -23.09 12.11
CA ASP A 237 7.32 -24.34 12.85
C ASP A 237 8.57 -24.35 13.75
N GLN A 238 8.33 -24.38 15.07
CA GLN A 238 9.39 -24.37 16.08
C GLN A 238 10.36 -25.56 15.93
N GLY A 239 9.96 -26.63 15.21
CA GLY A 239 10.79 -27.82 14.98
C GLY A 239 12.05 -27.62 14.12
N LEU A 240 12.21 -26.47 13.44
CA LEU A 240 13.38 -26.21 12.58
C LEU A 240 14.67 -25.89 13.33
N ILE A 241 14.58 -25.43 14.58
CA ILE A 241 15.76 -25.24 15.42
C ILE A 241 15.87 -26.45 16.35
N PRO A 242 16.94 -27.25 16.28
CA PRO A 242 17.18 -28.26 17.29
C PRO A 242 17.24 -27.58 18.66
N GLU A 243 16.25 -27.82 19.53
CA GLU A 243 16.12 -27.17 20.85
C GLU A 243 17.38 -27.27 21.74
N LYS A 244 18.35 -28.10 21.35
CA LYS A 244 19.56 -28.41 22.09
C LYS A 244 20.81 -27.60 21.69
N ASP A 245 20.79 -26.81 20.61
CA ASP A 245 21.96 -26.00 20.24
C ASP A 245 21.91 -24.59 20.88
N LEU A 246 22.33 -24.53 22.15
CA LEU A 246 22.38 -23.28 22.92
C LEU A 246 23.31 -22.22 22.30
N VAL A 247 24.37 -22.65 21.60
CA VAL A 247 25.31 -21.73 20.94
C VAL A 247 24.60 -21.06 19.78
N LEU A 248 23.95 -21.83 18.91
CA LEU A 248 23.15 -21.29 17.81
C LEU A 248 22.10 -20.30 18.31
N MET A 249 21.37 -20.64 19.37
CA MET A 249 20.35 -19.76 19.97
C MET A 249 20.95 -18.44 20.48
N SER A 250 22.17 -18.47 21.04
CA SER A 250 22.86 -17.25 21.48
C SER A 250 23.31 -16.34 20.34
N LEU A 251 23.54 -16.91 19.15
CA LEU A 251 23.93 -16.17 17.95
C LEU A 251 22.73 -15.54 17.23
N LEU A 252 21.54 -16.13 17.37
CA LEU A 252 20.36 -15.72 16.61
C LEU A 252 19.86 -14.34 17.02
N LYS A 253 19.70 -13.46 16.04
CA LYS A 253 19.07 -12.15 16.17
C LYS A 253 17.97 -12.03 15.13
N PHE A 254 16.76 -11.71 15.57
CA PHE A 254 15.69 -11.40 14.64
C PHE A 254 15.71 -9.90 14.39
N ASP A 255 15.81 -9.51 13.12
CA ASP A 255 15.57 -8.12 12.77
C ASP A 255 14.13 -7.81 13.16
N ARG A 256 13.94 -6.93 14.15
CA ARG A 256 12.60 -6.53 14.58
C ARG A 256 11.86 -6.12 13.31
N TRP A 257 10.80 -6.87 12.99
CA TRP A 257 9.86 -6.44 11.99
C TRP A 257 9.47 -5.01 12.35
N ALA A 258 9.93 -4.06 11.54
CA ALA A 258 9.15 -2.87 11.32
C ALA A 258 7.85 -3.40 10.69
N LEU A 259 6.89 -3.83 11.54
CA LEU A 259 5.49 -3.55 11.24
C LEU A 259 5.53 -2.16 10.60
N PRO A 260 5.03 -1.98 9.36
CA PRO A 260 5.22 -0.75 8.60
C PRO A 260 4.97 0.36 9.58
N LYS A 261 6.06 1.02 10.03
CA LYS A 261 5.93 2.07 11.01
C LYS A 261 5.06 3.04 10.25
N VAL A 262 3.81 3.23 10.70
CA VAL A 262 3.13 4.49 10.47
C VAL A 262 4.22 5.50 10.76
N GLN A 263 4.57 6.29 9.75
CA GLN A 263 5.81 7.03 9.64
C GLN A 263 5.88 8.01 10.83
N GLU A 264 6.22 7.51 12.01
CA GLU A 264 6.45 8.25 13.22
C GLU A 264 7.81 8.85 12.97
N SER A 265 7.78 10.06 12.42
CA SER A 265 8.86 11.01 12.55
C SER A 265 9.37 10.89 13.97
N ALA A 266 10.61 10.41 14.14
CA ALA A 266 11.23 10.24 15.44
C ALA A 266 11.41 11.62 16.08
N VAL A 267 10.36 12.11 16.73
CA VAL A 267 10.44 13.19 17.69
C VAL A 267 11.11 12.57 18.91
N ASN A 268 12.29 13.06 19.28
CA ASN A 268 12.93 12.71 20.55
C ASN A 268 11.98 13.10 21.69
N VAL A 269 11.19 12.14 22.18
CA VAL A 269 10.37 12.36 23.37
C VAL A 269 11.31 12.26 24.58
N PRO A 270 11.49 13.34 25.37
CA PRO A 270 12.33 13.30 26.57
C PRO A 270 11.77 12.28 27.57
N LEU A 271 12.66 11.53 28.23
CA LEU A 271 12.31 10.63 29.32
C LEU A 271 11.64 11.43 30.45
N ILE A 272 10.34 11.23 30.65
CA ILE A 272 9.59 11.82 31.77
C ILE A 272 10.07 11.13 33.05
N THR A 273 10.69 11.89 33.96
CA THR A 273 11.08 11.41 35.29
C THR A 273 9.82 11.25 36.16
N PRO A 274 9.55 10.07 36.76
CA PRO A 274 8.37 9.87 37.60
C PRO A 274 8.40 10.79 38.83
N SER A 275 7.24 11.32 39.23
CA SER A 275 7.10 12.17 40.41
C SER A 275 7.50 11.41 41.69
N LEU A 276 8.28 12.05 42.57
CA LEU A 276 8.75 11.49 43.85
C LEU A 276 7.66 11.46 44.94
N THR A 277 6.48 12.07 44.70
CA THR A 277 5.38 12.09 45.67
C THR A 277 4.38 10.96 45.36
N PRO A 278 4.26 9.92 46.22
CA PRO A 278 3.35 8.78 45.97
C PRO A 278 1.87 9.16 46.04
N PHE A 279 1.54 10.35 46.56
CA PHE A 279 0.19 10.90 46.64
C PHE A 279 -0.09 11.99 45.60
N PHE A 280 0.75 12.13 44.57
CA PHE A 280 0.48 13.07 43.49
C PHE A 280 -0.83 12.70 42.80
N ILE A 281 -1.83 13.58 42.93
CA ILE A 281 -3.06 13.51 42.15
C ILE A 281 -2.89 14.53 41.02
N PRO A 282 -2.69 14.09 39.76
CA PRO A 282 -2.59 15.00 38.64
C PRO A 282 -3.80 15.94 38.62
N MET A 283 -3.56 17.25 38.51
CA MET A 283 -4.60 18.27 38.42
C MET A 283 -5.53 18.40 39.65
N ALA A 284 -5.06 18.06 40.86
CA ALA A 284 -5.86 18.17 42.09
C ALA A 284 -6.47 19.57 42.35
N GLY A 285 -5.83 20.64 41.86
CA GLY A 285 -6.31 22.02 41.98
C GLY A 285 -7.20 22.50 40.82
N ALA A 286 -7.44 21.69 39.79
CA ALA A 286 -8.25 22.09 38.64
C ALA A 286 -9.76 21.94 38.92
N PRO A 287 -10.64 22.79 38.35
CA PRO A 287 -12.08 22.58 38.39
C PRO A 287 -12.46 21.22 37.79
N LYS A 288 -13.44 20.53 38.39
CA LYS A 288 -13.83 19.18 37.99
C LYS A 288 -14.18 19.05 36.50
N ALA A 289 -14.80 20.06 35.90
CA ALA A 289 -15.13 20.06 34.48
C ALA A 289 -13.87 20.01 33.59
N VAL A 290 -12.87 20.84 33.91
CA VAL A 290 -11.57 20.89 33.20
C VAL A 290 -10.81 19.58 33.40
N TYR A 291 -10.80 19.07 34.64
CA TYR A 291 -10.22 17.77 34.97
C TYR A 291 -10.85 16.65 34.13
N ASP A 292 -12.19 16.59 34.07
CA ASP A 292 -12.93 15.58 33.34
C ASP A 292 -12.69 15.68 31.82
N GLU A 293 -12.66 16.89 31.26
CA GLU A 293 -12.41 17.14 29.84
C GLU A 293 -11.00 16.68 29.42
N ILE A 294 -9.98 17.03 30.21
CA ILE A 294 -8.59 16.63 29.94
C ILE A 294 -8.46 15.10 30.01
N TRP A 295 -9.01 14.46 31.05
CA TRP A 295 -8.94 13.01 31.18
C TRP A 295 -9.76 12.28 30.11
N ALA A 296 -10.91 12.82 29.72
CA ALA A 296 -11.69 12.28 28.61
C ALA A 296 -10.90 12.32 27.30
N HIS A 297 -10.15 13.40 27.04
CA HIS A 297 -9.29 13.52 25.87
C HIS A 297 -8.09 12.55 25.90
N ILE A 298 -7.46 12.37 27.06
CA ILE A 298 -6.40 11.38 27.26
C ILE A 298 -6.94 9.96 26.99
N LEU A 299 -8.10 9.64 27.56
CA LEU A 299 -8.74 8.34 27.39
C LEU A 299 -9.21 8.11 25.96
N TYR A 300 -9.66 9.14 25.24
CA TYR A 300 -9.94 9.06 23.81
C TYR A 300 -8.74 8.54 23.02
N PHE A 301 -7.55 9.10 23.24
CA PHE A 301 -6.33 8.61 22.57
C PHE A 301 -5.91 7.22 23.07
N ALA A 302 -5.95 6.98 24.39
CA ALA A 302 -5.53 5.70 24.96
C ALA A 302 -6.44 4.54 24.51
N THR A 303 -7.73 4.79 24.33
CA THR A 303 -8.70 3.79 23.86
C THR A 303 -8.66 3.56 22.35
N ALA A 304 -7.96 4.39 21.57
CA ALA A 304 -7.72 4.11 20.15
C ALA A 304 -6.85 2.85 19.95
N ILE A 305 -6.09 2.44 20.96
CA ILE A 305 -5.19 1.28 20.94
C ILE A 305 -5.97 -0.02 21.26
N PRO A 306 -5.61 -1.18 20.66
CA PRO A 306 -6.19 -2.48 21.04
C PRO A 306 -6.00 -2.80 22.55
N ARG A 307 -6.96 -3.53 23.16
CA ARG A 307 -7.02 -3.93 24.59
C ARG A 307 -7.45 -2.81 25.57
N ARG A 308 -8.66 -2.30 25.34
CA ARG A 308 -9.23 -1.13 26.03
C ARG A 308 -9.72 -1.37 27.47
N LEU A 309 -10.09 -2.60 27.83
CA LEU A 309 -10.84 -2.87 29.06
C LEU A 309 -10.04 -2.61 30.36
N PRO A 310 -8.75 -3.01 30.48
CA PRO A 310 -7.99 -2.76 31.71
C PRO A 310 -7.90 -1.29 32.11
N LEU A 311 -7.89 -0.37 31.13
CA LEU A 311 -7.88 1.07 31.40
C LEU A 311 -9.15 1.53 32.13
N LEU A 312 -10.32 1.01 31.75
CA LEU A 312 -11.58 1.37 32.40
C LEU A 312 -11.68 0.83 33.83
N LEU A 313 -10.93 -0.21 34.15
CA LEU A 313 -10.93 -0.87 35.46
C LEU A 313 -9.98 -0.20 36.47
N VAL A 314 -9.19 0.79 36.05
CA VAL A 314 -8.24 1.49 36.92
C VAL A 314 -8.94 2.26 38.04
N SER A 315 -10.03 2.96 37.73
CA SER A 315 -10.79 3.75 38.71
C SER A 315 -12.21 4.05 38.22
N LYS A 316 -13.10 4.46 39.14
CA LYS A 316 -14.46 4.93 38.80
C LYS A 316 -14.45 6.11 37.83
N THR A 317 -13.46 6.99 37.92
CA THR A 317 -13.28 8.12 37.01
C THR A 317 -12.92 7.64 35.61
N PHE A 318 -11.97 6.73 35.49
CA PHE A 318 -11.58 6.14 34.21
C PHE A 318 -12.72 5.36 33.57
N HIS A 319 -13.49 4.62 34.38
CA HIS A 319 -14.71 3.97 33.94
C HIS A 319 -15.68 5.01 33.37
N ARG A 320 -16.11 6.00 34.16
CA ARG A 320 -17.10 7.00 33.74
C ARG A 320 -16.68 7.80 32.51
N LEU A 321 -15.43 8.27 32.46
CA LEU A 321 -14.94 9.12 31.36
C LEU A 321 -14.52 8.30 30.13
N GLY A 322 -14.06 7.06 30.33
CA GLY A 322 -13.60 6.19 29.26
C GLY A 322 -14.71 5.36 28.60
N LEU A 323 -15.82 5.09 29.30
CA LEU A 323 -16.93 4.27 28.81
C LEU A 323 -17.47 4.74 27.45
N PRO A 324 -17.72 6.05 27.21
CA PRO A 324 -18.21 6.53 25.93
C PRO A 324 -17.25 6.21 24.78
N TYR A 325 -15.94 6.32 25.01
CA TYR A 325 -14.92 6.05 23.99
C TYR A 325 -14.68 4.56 23.76
N HIS A 326 -14.85 3.74 24.81
CA HIS A 326 -14.76 2.29 24.69
C HIS A 326 -15.83 1.72 23.76
N TYR A 327 -17.07 2.19 23.94
CA TYR A 327 -18.22 1.76 23.14
C TYR A 327 -18.46 2.61 21.89
N ALA A 328 -17.68 3.67 21.67
CA ALA A 328 -17.79 4.49 20.45
C ALA A 328 -17.64 3.64 19.18
N ASP A 329 -16.70 2.68 19.17
CA ASP A 329 -16.44 1.81 18.03
C ASP A 329 -16.58 0.33 18.42
N VAL A 330 -17.76 -0.24 18.18
CA VAL A 330 -18.06 -1.64 18.47
C VAL A 330 -17.80 -2.50 17.24
N LYS A 331 -16.98 -3.56 17.40
CA LYS A 331 -16.64 -4.50 16.33
C LYS A 331 -17.11 -5.90 16.70
N MET A 332 -17.93 -6.51 15.83
CA MET A 332 -18.50 -7.83 16.03
C MET A 332 -17.97 -8.78 14.96
N SER A 333 -16.99 -9.60 15.29
CA SER A 333 -16.41 -10.60 14.37
C SER A 333 -17.03 -11.99 14.48
N GLN A 334 -17.92 -12.21 15.45
CA GLN A 334 -18.55 -13.51 15.72
C GLN A 334 -20.02 -13.30 16.09
N LEU A 335 -20.88 -14.29 15.77
CA LEU A 335 -22.30 -14.26 16.12
C LEU A 335 -22.53 -14.09 17.63
N ALA A 336 -21.73 -14.78 18.46
CA ALA A 336 -21.79 -14.64 19.91
C ALA A 336 -21.54 -13.20 20.41
N HIS A 337 -20.82 -12.37 19.65
CA HIS A 337 -20.62 -10.96 20.04
C HIS A 337 -21.90 -10.15 19.89
N ILE A 338 -22.76 -10.47 18.92
CA ILE A 338 -24.06 -9.81 18.72
C ILE A 338 -24.96 -10.07 19.92
N SER A 339 -25.18 -11.34 20.27
CA SER A 339 -26.05 -11.68 21.40
C SER A 339 -25.53 -11.12 22.72
N LYS A 340 -24.21 -11.22 22.98
CA LYS A 340 -23.60 -10.63 24.19
C LYS A 340 -23.76 -9.12 24.25
N PHE A 341 -23.58 -8.43 23.13
CA PHE A 341 -23.72 -6.98 23.09
C PHE A 341 -25.19 -6.54 23.23
N ALA A 342 -26.12 -7.27 22.61
CA ALA A 342 -27.55 -7.07 22.81
C ALA A 342 -27.92 -7.23 24.29
N SER A 343 -27.43 -8.26 24.97
CA SER A 343 -27.61 -8.41 26.42
C SER A 343 -27.04 -7.22 27.19
N ILE A 344 -25.82 -6.77 26.89
CA ILE A 344 -25.20 -5.61 27.55
C ILE A 344 -26.08 -4.36 27.41
N LEU A 345 -26.62 -4.10 26.21
CA LEU A 345 -27.52 -2.97 25.96
C LEU A 345 -28.84 -3.12 26.72
N SER A 346 -29.44 -4.30 26.71
CA SER A 346 -30.67 -4.58 27.49
C SER A 346 -30.47 -4.36 29.00
N TYR A 347 -29.31 -4.73 29.55
CA TYR A 347 -28.99 -4.48 30.96
C TYR A 347 -28.57 -3.02 31.23
N ASN A 348 -27.97 -2.34 30.26
CA ASN A 348 -27.46 -0.98 30.39
C ASN A 348 -27.80 -0.13 29.15
N PRO A 349 -29.07 0.31 29.00
CA PRO A 349 -29.51 1.06 27.81
C PRO A 349 -28.76 2.39 27.62
N SER A 350 -28.18 2.95 28.68
CA SER A 350 -27.35 4.17 28.63
C SER A 350 -26.08 4.03 27.80
N ILE A 351 -25.64 2.79 27.49
CA ILE A 351 -24.51 2.53 26.59
C ILE A 351 -24.88 2.82 25.13
N GLY A 352 -26.13 2.57 24.73
CA GLY A 352 -26.59 2.71 23.35
C GLY A 352 -26.25 4.06 22.70
N PRO A 353 -26.55 5.20 23.36
CA PRO A 353 -26.19 6.54 22.86
C PRO A 353 -24.68 6.81 22.72
N HIS A 354 -23.81 5.98 23.30
CA HIS A 354 -22.36 6.10 23.13
C HIS A 354 -21.84 5.39 21.88
N VAL A 355 -22.61 4.46 21.28
CA VAL A 355 -22.21 3.75 20.07
C VAL A 355 -22.25 4.68 18.87
N ARG A 356 -21.09 4.93 18.26
CA ARG A 356 -20.93 5.80 17.09
C ARG A 356 -20.66 5.01 15.81
N SER A 357 -19.92 3.91 15.92
CA SER A 357 -19.61 3.01 14.82
C SER A 357 -19.91 1.58 15.22
N LEU A 358 -20.66 0.89 14.36
CA LEU A 358 -20.94 -0.54 14.49
C LEU A 358 -20.36 -1.26 13.27
N ALA A 359 -19.37 -2.13 13.49
CA ALA A 359 -18.74 -2.92 12.42
C ALA A 359 -19.08 -4.40 12.57
N LEU A 360 -19.79 -4.95 11.59
CA LEU A 360 -20.23 -6.34 11.53
C LEU A 360 -19.31 -7.13 10.59
N LYS A 361 -18.51 -8.04 11.15
CA LYS A 361 -17.46 -8.80 10.46
C LYS A 361 -17.53 -10.31 10.73
N TYR A 362 -18.72 -10.87 10.79
CA TYR A 362 -18.89 -12.29 11.02
C TYR A 362 -19.29 -12.98 9.71
N ARG A 363 -18.80 -14.21 9.53
CA ARG A 363 -19.22 -15.05 8.42
C ARG A 363 -20.41 -15.88 8.86
N ASP A 364 -21.49 -15.77 8.11
CA ASP A 364 -22.62 -16.69 8.25
C ASP A 364 -22.18 -18.08 7.76
N ARG A 365 -22.25 -19.10 8.63
CA ARG A 365 -21.83 -20.47 8.33
C ARG A 365 -22.95 -21.50 8.45
N SER A 366 -24.13 -21.16 8.98
CA SER A 366 -25.23 -22.12 9.15
C SER A 366 -26.60 -21.45 9.34
N ASP A 367 -27.61 -21.94 8.62
CA ASP A 367 -28.99 -21.42 8.67
C ASP A 367 -29.69 -21.58 10.04
N SER A 368 -29.27 -22.55 10.86
CA SER A 368 -29.95 -22.88 12.12
C SER A 368 -29.80 -21.84 13.25
N GLU A 369 -28.81 -20.94 13.19
CA GLU A 369 -28.59 -19.91 14.23
C GLU A 369 -29.25 -18.55 13.92
N LYS A 370 -29.93 -18.40 12.76
CA LYS A 370 -30.38 -17.09 12.25
C LYS A 370 -31.42 -16.39 13.13
N PHE A 371 -32.38 -17.13 13.69
CA PHE A 371 -33.50 -16.52 14.44
C PHE A 371 -33.05 -15.74 15.69
N ASN A 372 -32.05 -16.21 16.43
CA ASN A 372 -31.58 -15.51 17.64
C ASN A 372 -30.76 -14.26 17.30
N VAL A 373 -30.10 -14.27 16.13
CA VAL A 373 -29.27 -13.16 15.66
C VAL A 373 -30.14 -11.98 15.25
N ASP A 374 -31.25 -12.21 14.56
CA ASP A 374 -32.13 -11.13 14.11
C ASP A 374 -32.75 -10.35 15.28
N TYR A 375 -33.23 -11.03 16.32
CA TYR A 375 -33.76 -10.36 17.52
C TYR A 375 -32.68 -9.58 18.28
N SER A 376 -31.49 -10.16 18.43
CA SER A 376 -30.35 -9.50 19.07
C SER A 376 -29.93 -8.26 18.28
N MET A 377 -29.91 -8.35 16.95
CA MET A 377 -29.59 -7.24 16.07
C MET A 377 -30.65 -6.13 16.14
N LEU A 378 -31.94 -6.47 16.16
CA LEU A 378 -33.03 -5.52 16.36
C LEU A 378 -32.87 -4.74 17.68
N THR A 379 -32.52 -5.45 18.75
CA THR A 379 -32.25 -4.85 20.07
C THR A 379 -31.10 -3.86 20.01
N ILE A 380 -30.00 -4.23 19.32
CA ILE A 380 -28.85 -3.34 19.15
C ILE A 380 -29.25 -2.08 18.37
N LEU A 381 -29.82 -2.26 17.19
CA LEU A 381 -30.14 -1.15 16.27
C LEU A 381 -31.18 -0.18 16.82
N SER A 382 -32.12 -0.67 17.65
CA SER A 382 -33.13 0.18 18.31
C SER A 382 -32.58 0.97 19.50
N GLN A 383 -31.51 0.51 20.13
CA GLN A 383 -30.90 1.20 21.28
C GLN A 383 -29.70 2.08 20.90
N THR A 384 -29.11 1.92 19.71
CA THR A 384 -27.97 2.71 19.24
C THR A 384 -28.37 3.96 18.44
N ASN A 385 -29.29 4.77 18.96
CA ASN A 385 -29.89 5.94 18.27
C ASN A 385 -28.93 7.10 17.92
N LYS A 386 -27.64 6.97 18.22
CA LYS A 386 -26.58 7.95 17.92
C LYS A 386 -25.49 7.40 17.03
N ALA A 387 -25.74 6.24 16.42
CA ALA A 387 -24.85 5.60 15.46
C ALA A 387 -24.64 6.53 14.26
N LEU A 388 -23.38 6.79 13.95
CA LEU A 388 -22.95 7.58 12.79
C LEU A 388 -22.58 6.67 11.63
N ARG A 389 -22.11 5.44 11.91
CA ARG A 389 -21.64 4.49 10.90
C ARG A 389 -22.07 3.07 11.24
N ILE A 390 -22.61 2.35 10.26
CA ILE A 390 -22.91 0.92 10.36
C ILE A 390 -22.30 0.25 9.13
N THR A 391 -21.26 -0.55 9.34
CA THR A 391 -20.46 -1.14 8.24
C THR A 391 -20.36 -2.66 8.37
N GLY A 392 -20.46 -3.36 7.25
CA GLY A 392 -20.25 -4.81 7.16
C GLY A 392 -18.82 -5.16 6.72
N GLU A 393 -18.58 -6.43 6.40
CA GLU A 393 -17.36 -6.80 5.68
C GLU A 393 -17.32 -6.08 4.31
N PRO A 394 -16.13 -5.60 3.89
CA PRO A 394 -15.96 -5.08 2.53
C PRO A 394 -16.49 -6.09 1.52
N PHE A 395 -17.27 -5.62 0.55
CA PHE A 395 -17.78 -6.51 -0.48
C PHE A 395 -16.61 -7.17 -1.20
N ASN A 396 -16.58 -8.50 -1.13
CA ASN A 396 -15.73 -9.28 -2.00
C ASN A 396 -16.63 -9.94 -3.05
N PRO A 397 -16.52 -9.55 -4.34
CA PRO A 397 -17.31 -10.15 -5.41
C PRO A 397 -17.13 -11.68 -5.51
N PHE A 398 -16.04 -12.22 -4.97
CA PHE A 398 -15.78 -13.66 -4.92
C PHE A 398 -16.56 -14.40 -3.83
N PHE A 399 -17.09 -13.68 -2.82
CA PHE A 399 -17.74 -14.28 -1.65
C PHE A 399 -19.08 -13.61 -1.32
N ILE A 400 -19.93 -13.43 -2.33
CA ILE A 400 -21.24 -12.77 -2.22
C ILE A 400 -22.13 -13.43 -1.15
N ASN A 401 -21.97 -14.75 -0.95
CA ASN A 401 -22.76 -15.53 -0.01
C ASN A 401 -22.25 -15.50 1.43
N THR A 402 -21.05 -14.98 1.71
CA THR A 402 -20.52 -14.97 3.09
C THR A 402 -20.63 -13.63 3.79
N ALA A 403 -21.08 -12.59 3.09
CA ALA A 403 -21.22 -11.25 3.67
C ALA A 403 -22.33 -11.25 4.73
N THR A 404 -22.01 -10.70 5.90
CA THR A 404 -22.97 -10.44 6.97
C THR A 404 -24.21 -9.73 6.43
N SER A 405 -25.39 -10.34 6.62
CA SER A 405 -26.68 -9.71 6.30
C SER A 405 -27.51 -9.43 7.55
N ILE A 406 -28.33 -8.38 7.48
CA ILE A 406 -29.42 -8.12 8.43
C ILE A 406 -30.77 -8.28 7.72
N SER A 407 -31.82 -8.63 8.44
CA SER A 407 -33.19 -8.63 7.89
C SER A 407 -33.65 -7.24 7.45
N TRP A 408 -34.69 -7.19 6.60
CA TRP A 408 -35.33 -5.92 6.22
C TRP A 408 -35.90 -5.17 7.43
N ASP A 409 -36.51 -5.87 8.38
CA ASP A 409 -37.06 -5.26 9.61
C ASP A 409 -35.96 -4.62 10.46
N ASN A 410 -34.77 -5.23 10.52
CA ASN A 410 -33.61 -4.66 11.19
C ASN A 410 -33.13 -3.38 10.48
N PHE A 411 -33.18 -3.33 9.14
CA PHE A 411 -32.90 -2.12 8.38
C PHE A 411 -33.93 -1.01 8.64
N VAL A 412 -35.23 -1.33 8.68
CA VAL A 412 -36.31 -0.37 9.00
C VAL A 412 -36.16 0.17 10.41
N ALA A 413 -35.90 -0.68 11.40
CA ALA A 413 -35.67 -0.25 12.77
C ALA A 413 -34.44 0.67 12.86
N MET A 414 -33.34 0.30 12.20
CA MET A 414 -32.15 1.13 12.14
C MET A 414 -32.43 2.51 11.54
N ALA A 415 -33.16 2.57 10.42
CA ALA A 415 -33.54 3.83 9.78
C ALA A 415 -34.37 4.70 10.73
N LYS A 416 -35.39 4.12 11.38
CA LYS A 416 -36.24 4.81 12.34
C LYS A 416 -35.48 5.37 13.55
N TYR A 417 -34.60 4.59 14.15
CA TYR A 417 -33.96 4.97 15.43
C TYR A 417 -32.65 5.74 15.25
N SER A 418 -31.92 5.49 14.16
CA SER A 418 -30.60 6.08 13.92
C SER A 418 -30.53 6.94 12.67
N GLY A 419 -31.55 6.96 11.81
CA GLY A 419 -31.48 7.61 10.50
C GLY A 419 -31.24 9.13 10.52
N SER A 420 -31.63 9.80 11.60
CA SER A 420 -31.34 11.23 11.83
C SER A 420 -29.89 11.52 12.25
N THR A 421 -29.12 10.50 12.63
CA THR A 421 -27.68 10.64 12.96
C THR A 421 -26.76 9.85 12.05
N LEU A 422 -27.27 8.79 11.41
CA LEU A 422 -26.50 7.87 10.61
C LEU A 422 -26.00 8.54 9.34
N ARG A 423 -24.69 8.53 9.14
CA ARG A 423 -24.02 9.14 7.98
C ARG A 423 -23.54 8.11 6.97
N GLU A 424 -23.26 6.88 7.40
CA GLU A 424 -22.72 5.82 6.55
C GLU A 424 -23.39 4.47 6.85
N PHE A 425 -23.91 3.82 5.81
CA PHE A 425 -24.48 2.48 5.88
C PHE A 425 -23.88 1.58 4.80
N SER A 426 -23.35 0.42 5.20
CA SER A 426 -22.67 -0.52 4.30
C SER A 426 -22.83 -1.98 4.76
N VAL A 427 -24.06 -2.43 4.99
CA VAL A 427 -24.37 -3.82 5.39
C VAL A 427 -25.29 -4.47 4.36
N LYS A 428 -25.13 -5.77 4.10
CA LYS A 428 -26.03 -6.53 3.23
C LYS A 428 -27.41 -6.62 3.88
N ILE A 429 -28.46 -6.41 3.12
CA ILE A 429 -29.83 -6.58 3.62
C ILE A 429 -30.38 -7.83 2.96
N ALA A 430 -30.92 -8.74 3.77
CA ALA A 430 -31.58 -9.94 3.26
C ALA A 430 -32.78 -9.53 2.41
N SER A 431 -32.87 -10.10 1.21
CA SER A 431 -33.94 -9.76 0.27
C SER A 431 -35.31 -10.18 0.82
N THR A 432 -36.31 -9.35 0.58
CA THR A 432 -37.74 -9.61 0.80
C THR A 432 -38.49 -9.48 -0.52
N ALA A 433 -39.71 -10.01 -0.60
CA ALA A 433 -40.48 -9.98 -1.85
C ALA A 433 -40.72 -8.54 -2.31
N HIS A 434 -41.29 -7.70 -1.44
CA HIS A 434 -41.57 -6.30 -1.70
C HIS A 434 -41.30 -5.44 -0.45
N ALA A 435 -40.80 -4.23 -0.66
CA ALA A 435 -40.67 -3.23 0.39
C ALA A 435 -41.24 -1.87 -0.01
N SER A 436 -41.61 -1.09 1.00
CA SER A 436 -42.00 0.32 0.83
C SER A 436 -40.74 1.20 0.77
N PRO A 437 -40.63 2.11 -0.22
CA PRO A 437 -39.53 3.08 -0.29
C PRO A 437 -39.64 4.19 0.78
N THR A 438 -40.75 4.28 1.52
CA THR A 438 -40.96 5.30 2.56
C THR A 438 -39.92 5.26 3.68
N VAL A 439 -39.27 4.13 3.93
CA VAL A 439 -38.19 4.01 4.94
C VAL A 439 -37.02 4.97 4.66
N PHE A 440 -36.85 5.42 3.42
CA PHE A 440 -35.74 6.29 3.03
C PHE A 440 -35.88 7.73 3.53
N THR A 441 -37.08 8.18 3.94
CA THR A 441 -37.29 9.49 4.58
C THR A 441 -36.67 9.55 5.98
N ASP A 442 -36.61 8.41 6.67
CA ASP A 442 -36.04 8.33 8.02
C ASP A 442 -34.51 8.49 7.98
N LEU A 443 -33.87 8.17 6.85
CA LEU A 443 -32.42 8.25 6.61
C LEU A 443 -31.96 9.67 6.24
N SER A 444 -32.50 10.66 6.94
CA SER A 444 -32.31 12.09 6.67
C SER A 444 -30.86 12.57 6.80
N ALA A 445 -30.03 11.95 7.64
CA ALA A 445 -28.62 12.32 7.81
C ALA A 445 -27.64 11.50 6.96
N LEU A 446 -28.14 10.53 6.20
CA LEU A 446 -27.31 9.57 5.47
C LEU A 446 -26.57 10.26 4.31
N ARG A 447 -25.25 10.08 4.27
CA ARG A 447 -24.37 10.66 3.24
C ARG A 447 -23.72 9.61 2.35
N ILE A 448 -23.46 8.43 2.89
CA ILE A 448 -22.83 7.32 2.18
C ILE A 448 -23.73 6.10 2.31
N LEU A 449 -24.19 5.57 1.18
CA LEU A 449 -25.00 4.36 1.10
C LEU A 449 -24.31 3.33 0.22
N GLU A 450 -23.96 2.19 0.79
CA GLU A 450 -23.52 1.00 0.07
C GLU A 450 -24.65 -0.04 0.09
N TRP A 451 -25.34 -0.16 -1.04
CA TRP A 451 -26.53 -0.97 -1.25
C TRP A 451 -26.18 -2.37 -1.77
N LYS A 452 -26.70 -3.38 -1.04
CA LYS A 452 -26.48 -4.81 -1.25
C LYS A 452 -27.77 -5.55 -0.89
N CYS A 453 -28.81 -5.36 -1.69
CA CYS A 453 -30.13 -5.92 -1.41
C CYS A 453 -30.92 -6.09 -2.71
N GLY A 454 -31.39 -7.31 -2.99
CA GLY A 454 -32.23 -7.62 -4.14
C GLY A 454 -33.73 -7.51 -3.85
N THR A 455 -34.13 -6.80 -2.79
CA THR A 455 -35.55 -6.53 -2.52
C THR A 455 -36.13 -5.64 -3.61
N SER A 456 -37.29 -6.03 -4.14
CA SER A 456 -38.05 -5.17 -5.04
C SER A 456 -38.88 -4.14 -4.27
N PHE A 457 -39.11 -2.98 -4.86
CA PHE A 457 -39.82 -1.86 -4.27
C PHE A 457 -41.16 -1.63 -4.97
N LEU A 458 -42.18 -1.36 -4.16
CA LEU A 458 -43.45 -0.85 -4.67
C LEU A 458 -43.23 0.58 -5.17
N LEU A 459 -43.47 0.82 -6.46
CA LEU A 459 -43.28 2.14 -7.08
C LEU A 459 -44.46 3.11 -6.82
N THR A 460 -45.21 2.87 -5.75
CA THR A 460 -46.28 3.75 -5.27
C THR A 460 -45.80 4.53 -4.07
N ASN A 461 -46.25 5.79 -3.93
CA ASN A 461 -45.90 6.66 -2.79
C ASN A 461 -44.38 6.81 -2.57
N ILE A 462 -43.60 6.94 -3.65
CA ILE A 462 -42.16 7.18 -3.55
C ILE A 462 -41.94 8.58 -2.94
N PRO A 463 -41.23 8.68 -1.80
CA PRO A 463 -40.99 9.96 -1.15
C PRO A 463 -40.03 10.80 -2.00
N GLN A 464 -40.44 12.02 -2.37
CA GLN A 464 -39.57 12.91 -3.15
C GLN A 464 -38.31 13.32 -2.36
N ASP A 465 -38.43 13.42 -1.04
CA ASP A 465 -37.38 13.81 -0.09
C ASP A 465 -36.61 12.62 0.52
N GLY A 466 -36.70 11.43 -0.09
CA GLY A 466 -35.88 10.29 0.31
C GLY A 466 -34.39 10.60 0.15
N PHE A 467 -33.58 10.33 1.19
CA PHE A 467 -32.13 10.54 1.18
C PHE A 467 -31.65 11.98 0.86
N PRO A 468 -32.13 13.02 1.56
CA PRO A 468 -31.89 14.42 1.18
C PRO A 468 -30.40 14.82 1.21
N ASN A 469 -29.60 14.15 2.04
CA ASN A 469 -28.18 14.43 2.24
C ASN A 469 -27.24 13.39 1.60
N LEU A 470 -27.74 12.50 0.75
CA LEU A 470 -26.92 11.43 0.17
C LEU A 470 -25.91 12.00 -0.84
N GLU A 471 -24.62 11.78 -0.58
CA GLU A 471 -23.50 12.29 -1.38
C GLU A 471 -22.82 11.17 -2.21
N ASP A 472 -22.74 9.94 -1.66
CA ASP A 472 -22.05 8.78 -2.24
C ASP A 472 -22.97 7.55 -2.22
N LEU A 473 -23.33 7.05 -3.41
CA LEU A 473 -24.15 5.86 -3.59
C LEU A 473 -23.34 4.75 -4.26
N ARG A 474 -23.27 3.58 -3.63
CA ARG A 474 -22.57 2.40 -4.15
C ARG A 474 -23.51 1.23 -4.24
N ILE A 475 -23.78 0.74 -5.43
CA ILE A 475 -24.69 -0.38 -5.69
C ILE A 475 -23.86 -1.59 -6.13
N PHE A 476 -23.98 -2.66 -5.35
CA PHE A 476 -23.33 -3.94 -5.63
C PHE A 476 -24.34 -5.02 -6.03
N SER A 477 -25.55 -4.95 -5.50
CA SER A 477 -26.69 -5.77 -5.89
C SER A 477 -27.98 -5.03 -5.58
N ALA A 478 -28.84 -4.84 -6.57
CA ALA A 478 -30.13 -4.18 -6.49
C ALA A 478 -31.14 -4.79 -7.47
N ASP A 479 -32.41 -4.79 -7.07
CA ASP A 479 -33.51 -4.96 -8.02
C ASP A 479 -33.68 -3.69 -8.89
N GLU A 480 -34.18 -3.83 -10.12
CA GLU A 480 -34.37 -2.69 -11.05
C GLU A 480 -35.33 -1.63 -10.49
N SER A 481 -36.33 -2.06 -9.70
CA SER A 481 -37.25 -1.14 -9.03
C SER A 481 -36.57 -0.21 -8.03
N PHE A 482 -35.42 -0.57 -7.45
CA PHE A 482 -34.67 0.30 -6.55
C PHE A 482 -34.10 1.51 -7.30
N LEU A 483 -33.46 1.29 -8.45
CA LEU A 483 -32.94 2.38 -9.28
C LEU A 483 -34.07 3.21 -9.90
N THR A 484 -35.18 2.56 -10.25
CA THR A 484 -36.40 3.27 -10.69
C THR A 484 -36.92 4.19 -9.59
N ALA A 485 -37.01 3.70 -8.35
CA ALA A 485 -37.44 4.52 -7.22
C ALA A 485 -36.48 5.70 -6.98
N LEU A 486 -35.15 5.47 -6.98
CA LEU A 486 -34.16 6.53 -6.84
C LEU A 486 -34.23 7.58 -7.97
N SER A 487 -34.63 7.18 -9.18
CA SER A 487 -34.82 8.10 -10.31
C SER A 487 -35.98 9.07 -10.10
N LEU A 488 -36.94 8.73 -9.22
CA LEU A 488 -38.11 9.53 -8.89
C LEU A 488 -37.93 10.37 -7.61
N MET A 489 -36.84 10.17 -6.86
CA MET A 489 -36.48 10.97 -5.67
C MET A 489 -35.61 12.16 -6.05
N ASP A 490 -35.61 13.23 -5.25
CA ASP A 490 -34.66 14.35 -5.41
C ASP A 490 -33.38 14.15 -4.60
N LEU A 491 -32.38 13.54 -5.25
CA LEU A 491 -31.05 13.36 -4.69
C LEU A 491 -30.16 14.59 -4.95
N GLY A 492 -30.58 15.75 -4.45
CA GLY A 492 -29.90 17.05 -4.68
C GLY A 492 -28.42 17.08 -4.23
N SER A 493 -28.07 16.29 -3.22
CA SER A 493 -26.72 16.19 -2.66
C SER A 493 -25.82 15.17 -3.36
N LEU A 494 -26.36 14.36 -4.29
CA LEU A 494 -25.61 13.25 -4.87
C LEU A 494 -24.47 13.75 -5.76
N ARG A 495 -23.26 13.22 -5.53
CA ARG A 495 -22.04 13.60 -6.28
C ARG A 495 -21.27 12.38 -6.78
N ARG A 496 -21.32 11.27 -6.07
CA ARG A 496 -20.54 10.06 -6.37
C ARG A 496 -21.45 8.86 -6.50
N VAL A 497 -21.29 8.13 -7.61
CA VAL A 497 -22.05 6.92 -7.87
C VAL A 497 -21.10 5.79 -8.27
N ASN A 498 -21.29 4.62 -7.66
CA ASN A 498 -20.54 3.40 -7.97
C ASN A 498 -21.47 2.24 -8.28
N LEU A 499 -21.54 1.83 -9.53
CA LEU A 499 -22.42 0.77 -10.02
C LEU A 499 -21.55 -0.41 -10.41
N SER A 500 -21.42 -1.37 -9.50
CA SER A 500 -20.59 -2.56 -9.70
C SER A 500 -21.36 -3.72 -10.34
N GLU A 501 -22.68 -3.72 -10.25
CA GLU A 501 -23.55 -4.75 -10.84
C GLU A 501 -23.70 -4.55 -12.35
N SER A 502 -23.74 -5.65 -13.09
CA SER A 502 -23.90 -5.65 -14.56
C SER A 502 -25.36 -5.77 -14.96
N GLY A 503 -25.74 -5.11 -16.06
CA GLY A 503 -27.01 -5.38 -16.74
C GLY A 503 -28.22 -4.62 -16.19
N ILE A 504 -28.00 -3.67 -15.28
CA ILE A 504 -29.08 -2.79 -14.84
C ILE A 504 -29.28 -1.68 -15.86
N ASN A 505 -30.54 -1.34 -16.14
CA ASN A 505 -30.86 -0.16 -16.93
C ASN A 505 -30.60 1.12 -16.11
N LEU A 506 -29.65 1.93 -16.58
CA LEU A 506 -29.21 3.16 -15.90
C LEU A 506 -29.87 4.42 -16.46
N ASP A 507 -30.67 4.31 -17.51
CA ASP A 507 -31.12 5.45 -18.30
C ASP A 507 -31.93 6.46 -17.48
N ALA A 508 -32.97 5.99 -16.79
CA ALA A 508 -33.82 6.85 -15.97
C ALA A 508 -33.01 7.53 -14.85
N PHE A 509 -32.13 6.77 -14.21
CA PHE A 509 -31.33 7.25 -13.09
C PHE A 509 -30.29 8.30 -13.53
N LEU A 510 -29.56 8.02 -14.61
CA LEU A 510 -28.58 8.96 -15.15
C LEU A 510 -29.27 10.20 -15.69
N ASN A 511 -30.42 10.10 -16.36
CA ASN A 511 -31.16 11.29 -16.82
C ASN A 511 -31.61 12.18 -15.65
N ALA A 512 -32.05 11.58 -14.55
CA ALA A 512 -32.47 12.32 -13.36
C ALA A 512 -31.30 12.98 -12.60
N HIS A 513 -30.19 12.26 -12.44
CA HIS A 513 -29.12 12.65 -11.50
C HIS A 513 -27.75 12.89 -12.11
N GLY A 514 -27.51 12.45 -13.34
CA GLY A 514 -26.24 12.55 -14.06
C GLY A 514 -25.63 13.96 -14.10
N PRO A 515 -26.41 15.03 -14.35
CA PRO A 515 -25.89 16.40 -14.31
C PRO A 515 -25.29 16.81 -12.96
N LYS A 516 -25.67 16.16 -11.86
CA LYS A 516 -25.17 16.43 -10.50
C LYS A 516 -23.87 15.68 -10.19
N LEU A 517 -23.55 14.63 -10.94
CA LEU A 517 -22.46 13.71 -10.63
C LEU A 517 -21.09 14.31 -10.97
N THR A 518 -20.16 14.20 -10.02
CA THR A 518 -18.75 14.55 -10.19
C THR A 518 -17.85 13.32 -10.29
N GLU A 519 -18.27 12.18 -9.74
CA GLU A 519 -17.55 10.91 -9.87
C GLU A 519 -18.51 9.77 -10.22
N LEU A 520 -18.13 8.96 -11.21
CA LEU A 520 -18.92 7.84 -11.68
C LEU A 520 -18.04 6.62 -11.84
N SER A 521 -18.39 5.54 -11.15
CA SER A 521 -17.74 4.23 -11.28
C SER A 521 -18.74 3.24 -11.88
N LEU A 522 -18.38 2.59 -12.98
CA LEU A 522 -19.23 1.65 -13.71
C LEU A 522 -18.52 0.32 -13.93
N SER A 523 -19.27 -0.76 -14.05
CA SER A 523 -18.77 -1.99 -14.66
C SER A 523 -18.58 -1.79 -16.18
N HIS A 524 -17.69 -2.58 -16.78
CA HIS A 524 -17.47 -2.58 -18.24
C HIS A 524 -18.76 -2.85 -19.03
N SER A 525 -19.63 -3.74 -18.54
CA SER A 525 -20.92 -4.05 -19.15
C SER A 525 -21.90 -2.88 -19.15
N ASN A 526 -21.97 -2.12 -18.05
CA ASN A 526 -22.84 -0.94 -17.99
C ASN A 526 -22.34 0.20 -18.89
N LEU A 527 -21.01 0.33 -19.04
CA LEU A 527 -20.44 1.27 -20.00
C LEU A 527 -20.85 0.91 -21.44
N ARG A 528 -20.83 -0.39 -21.78
CA ARG A 528 -21.21 -0.87 -23.11
C ARG A 528 -22.68 -0.61 -23.45
N THR A 529 -23.59 -0.79 -22.49
CA THR A 529 -25.03 -0.58 -22.70
C THR A 529 -25.43 0.89 -22.74
N SER A 530 -24.69 1.77 -22.05
CA SER A 530 -25.09 3.17 -21.82
C SER A 530 -24.16 4.22 -22.47
N LYS A 531 -23.27 3.81 -23.38
CA LYS A 531 -22.14 4.63 -23.88
C LYS A 531 -22.55 6.02 -24.37
N ASP A 532 -23.59 6.12 -25.21
CA ASP A 532 -23.96 7.36 -25.89
C ASP A 532 -24.63 8.35 -24.92
N LYS A 533 -25.12 7.84 -23.79
CA LYS A 533 -25.87 8.60 -22.79
C LYS A 533 -25.00 9.10 -21.66
N ILE A 534 -24.03 8.32 -21.18
CA ILE A 534 -23.20 8.72 -20.03
C ILE A 534 -22.48 10.05 -20.29
N ILE A 535 -21.84 10.18 -21.46
CA ILE A 535 -21.07 11.38 -21.84
C ILE A 535 -22.01 12.59 -22.05
N GLY A 536 -23.20 12.37 -22.62
CA GLY A 536 -24.17 13.45 -22.86
C GLY A 536 -24.87 13.93 -21.59
N VAL A 537 -25.09 13.05 -20.62
CA VAL A 537 -25.94 13.32 -19.46
C VAL A 537 -25.13 13.78 -18.23
N CYS A 538 -23.89 13.31 -18.08
CA CYS A 538 -23.04 13.63 -16.92
C CYS A 538 -22.09 14.81 -17.18
N SER A 539 -22.63 16.00 -17.42
CA SER A 539 -21.86 17.19 -17.85
C SER A 539 -20.86 17.74 -16.82
N ASN A 540 -21.00 17.39 -15.54
CA ASN A 540 -20.12 17.83 -14.44
C ASN A 540 -19.11 16.77 -13.98
N LEU A 541 -19.02 15.66 -14.71
CA LEU A 541 -18.19 14.51 -14.33
C LEU A 541 -16.70 14.87 -14.34
N ARG A 542 -16.01 14.72 -13.21
CA ARG A 542 -14.57 15.00 -13.04
C ARG A 542 -13.70 13.76 -13.07
N SER A 543 -14.23 12.65 -12.55
CA SER A 543 -13.54 11.36 -12.48
C SER A 543 -14.46 10.23 -12.92
N MET A 544 -13.97 9.37 -13.82
CA MET A 544 -14.69 8.17 -14.24
C MET A 544 -13.86 6.92 -13.92
N THR A 545 -14.45 5.92 -13.26
CA THR A 545 -13.81 4.63 -12.98
C THR A 545 -14.53 3.52 -13.74
N ILE A 546 -13.77 2.69 -14.44
CA ILE A 546 -14.28 1.54 -15.17
C ILE A 546 -13.73 0.28 -14.51
N LYS A 547 -14.62 -0.51 -13.94
CA LYS A 547 -14.31 -1.75 -13.24
C LYS A 547 -14.45 -2.92 -14.19
N SER A 548 -13.39 -3.71 -14.31
CA SER A 548 -13.46 -5.05 -14.89
C SER A 548 -13.94 -6.02 -13.82
N LEU A 549 -15.09 -6.64 -14.04
CA LEU A 549 -15.52 -7.76 -13.22
C LEU A 549 -14.82 -9.02 -13.75
N HIS A 550 -14.31 -9.84 -12.85
CA HIS A 550 -13.47 -11.02 -13.16
C HIS A 550 -14.02 -12.04 -14.17
N TYR A 551 -15.32 -11.98 -14.50
CA TYR A 551 -15.95 -12.87 -15.48
C TYR A 551 -15.85 -12.36 -16.92
N ASP A 552 -15.78 -11.04 -17.10
CA ASP A 552 -15.37 -10.48 -18.38
C ASP A 552 -13.87 -10.65 -18.44
N ARG A 553 -13.40 -11.56 -19.31
CA ARG A 553 -11.96 -11.65 -19.66
C ARG A 553 -11.46 -10.22 -19.77
N ASP A 554 -10.44 -9.85 -18.99
CA ASP A 554 -10.04 -8.48 -18.59
C ASP A 554 -9.63 -7.54 -19.74
N LYS A 555 -10.10 -7.80 -20.96
CA LYS A 555 -10.05 -6.94 -22.13
C LYS A 555 -10.35 -5.48 -21.74
N PRO A 556 -9.59 -4.53 -22.29
CA PRO A 556 -9.85 -3.12 -22.06
C PRO A 556 -11.24 -2.76 -22.61
N PRO A 557 -11.85 -1.69 -22.08
CA PRO A 557 -13.00 -1.08 -22.74
C PRO A 557 -12.62 -0.67 -24.16
N GLU A 558 -13.57 -0.74 -25.10
CA GLU A 558 -13.32 -0.28 -26.46
C GLU A 558 -13.14 1.24 -26.47
N ALA A 559 -12.14 1.74 -27.22
CA ALA A 559 -11.86 3.18 -27.30
C ALA A 559 -13.08 3.99 -27.79
N ILE A 560 -13.95 3.37 -28.60
CA ILE A 560 -15.19 3.98 -29.08
C ILE A 560 -16.16 4.35 -27.96
N TYR A 561 -16.09 3.69 -26.79
CA TYR A 561 -16.93 4.03 -25.63
C TYR A 561 -16.58 5.39 -25.01
N PHE A 562 -15.42 5.94 -25.39
CA PHE A 562 -14.95 7.25 -24.95
C PHE A 562 -15.10 8.31 -26.03
N SER A 563 -15.70 7.98 -27.17
CA SER A 563 -15.93 8.93 -28.25
C SER A 563 -17.40 9.25 -28.32
N SER A 564 -17.76 10.53 -28.17
CA SER A 564 -19.10 11.01 -28.54
C SER A 564 -18.99 12.05 -29.64
N PRO A 565 -19.61 11.84 -30.80
CA PRO A 565 -19.59 12.84 -31.88
C PRO A 565 -20.40 14.09 -31.53
N HIS A 566 -21.24 14.05 -30.49
CA HIS A 566 -22.20 15.10 -30.17
C HIS A 566 -21.99 15.75 -28.80
N ALA A 567 -21.10 15.21 -27.96
CA ALA A 567 -20.90 15.71 -26.60
C ALA A 567 -19.41 15.85 -26.25
N VAL A 568 -19.07 17.00 -25.68
CA VAL A 568 -17.74 17.29 -25.12
C VAL A 568 -17.90 17.42 -23.60
N VAL A 569 -17.21 16.56 -22.84
CA VAL A 569 -17.22 16.61 -21.38
C VAL A 569 -15.94 17.29 -20.91
N ALA A 570 -15.98 18.62 -20.90
CA ALA A 570 -14.84 19.44 -20.51
C ALA A 570 -14.52 19.34 -19.00
N SER A 571 -15.41 18.81 -18.16
CA SER A 571 -15.14 18.63 -16.73
C SER A 571 -14.26 17.43 -16.41
N LEU A 572 -14.16 16.44 -17.31
CA LEU A 572 -13.49 15.17 -17.04
C LEU A 572 -11.97 15.36 -17.02
N THR A 573 -11.35 15.08 -15.88
CA THR A 573 -9.91 15.27 -15.65
C THR A 573 -9.15 13.96 -15.44
N LYS A 574 -9.86 12.91 -14.98
CA LYS A 574 -9.30 11.60 -14.65
C LYS A 574 -10.17 10.45 -15.13
N ILE A 575 -9.55 9.44 -15.73
CA ILE A 575 -10.15 8.13 -16.00
C ILE A 575 -9.35 7.07 -15.22
N THR A 576 -10.02 6.20 -14.47
CA THR A 576 -9.41 5.06 -13.79
C THR A 576 -9.89 3.75 -14.42
N LEU A 577 -8.97 2.91 -14.85
CA LEU A 577 -9.22 1.54 -15.29
C LEU A 577 -8.87 0.60 -14.13
N ASP A 578 -9.90 0.13 -13.43
CA ASP A 578 -9.80 -0.82 -12.33
C ASP A 578 -9.94 -2.24 -12.87
N VAL A 579 -8.84 -2.70 -13.48
CA VAL A 579 -8.69 -4.02 -14.08
C VAL A 579 -7.85 -4.92 -13.17
N SER A 580 -8.34 -6.13 -12.91
CA SER A 580 -7.78 -6.99 -11.87
C SER A 580 -6.79 -8.01 -12.42
N TYR A 581 -5.70 -7.55 -13.03
CA TYR A 581 -4.62 -8.45 -13.43
C TYR A 581 -3.63 -8.69 -12.29
N PHE A 582 -3.44 -9.96 -11.94
CA PHE A 582 -2.33 -10.38 -11.10
C PHE A 582 -1.01 -10.32 -11.91
N ASN A 583 -0.43 -9.12 -11.98
CA ASN A 583 0.95 -8.80 -12.40
C ASN A 583 1.28 -8.81 -13.90
N LYS A 584 0.50 -9.44 -14.80
CA LYS A 584 0.76 -9.40 -16.26
C LYS A 584 -0.53 -9.44 -17.06
N ILE A 585 -0.58 -8.61 -18.11
CA ILE A 585 -1.61 -8.72 -19.16
C ILE A 585 -1.32 -9.97 -20.01
N PRO A 586 -2.30 -10.85 -20.24
CA PRO A 586 -2.19 -11.98 -21.15
C PRO A 586 -1.76 -11.55 -22.57
N LYS A 587 -0.96 -12.37 -23.24
CA LYS A 587 -0.42 -12.01 -24.57
C LYS A 587 -1.50 -11.82 -25.62
N ASP A 588 -2.56 -12.61 -25.55
CA ASP A 588 -3.74 -12.57 -26.41
C ASP A 588 -4.59 -11.30 -26.20
N GLU A 589 -4.52 -10.69 -25.02
CA GLU A 589 -5.21 -9.43 -24.71
C GLU A 589 -4.35 -8.19 -24.98
N MET A 590 -3.03 -8.36 -25.08
CA MET A 590 -2.11 -7.25 -25.32
C MET A 590 -2.41 -6.48 -26.61
N ALA A 591 -2.90 -7.17 -27.65
CA ALA A 591 -3.32 -6.53 -28.90
C ALA A 591 -4.57 -5.63 -28.71
N ALA A 592 -5.51 -6.04 -27.85
CA ALA A 592 -6.68 -5.23 -27.53
C ALA A 592 -6.31 -3.98 -26.74
N TRP A 593 -5.38 -4.10 -25.78
CA TRP A 593 -4.84 -2.95 -25.04
C TRP A 593 -4.03 -2.01 -25.94
N ASP A 594 -3.20 -2.55 -26.84
CA ASP A 594 -2.49 -1.76 -27.84
C ASP A 594 -3.46 -0.95 -28.69
N ARG A 595 -4.54 -1.59 -29.16
CA ARG A 595 -5.59 -0.92 -29.91
C ARG A 595 -6.29 0.14 -29.07
N PHE A 596 -6.69 -0.16 -27.83
CA PHE A 596 -7.34 0.81 -26.94
C PHE A 596 -6.53 2.09 -26.79
N PHE A 597 -5.26 2.01 -26.38
CA PHE A 597 -4.44 3.21 -26.17
C PHE A 597 -4.09 3.92 -27.49
N THR A 598 -3.93 3.19 -28.59
CA THR A 598 -3.64 3.78 -29.90
C THR A 598 -4.86 4.52 -30.45
N ASP A 599 -6.05 3.93 -30.33
CA ASP A 599 -7.29 4.47 -30.90
C ASP A 599 -7.95 5.51 -29.98
N PHE A 600 -7.54 5.62 -28.70
CA PHE A 600 -8.11 6.56 -27.74
C PHE A 600 -8.01 8.03 -28.20
N GLN A 601 -9.14 8.64 -28.52
CA GLN A 601 -9.28 10.02 -29.00
C GLN A 601 -9.67 10.95 -27.82
N PRO A 602 -8.78 11.86 -27.35
CA PRO A 602 -9.04 12.73 -26.21
C PRO A 602 -9.92 13.95 -26.54
N GLU A 603 -10.35 14.13 -27.78
CA GLU A 603 -11.09 15.31 -28.26
C GLU A 603 -12.42 15.51 -27.53
N SER A 604 -13.08 14.42 -27.13
CA SER A 604 -14.29 14.47 -26.30
C SER A 604 -14.02 14.91 -24.85
N PHE A 605 -12.76 14.96 -24.40
CA PHE A 605 -12.33 15.31 -23.03
C PHE A 605 -11.12 16.26 -23.04
N PRO A 606 -11.28 17.52 -23.45
CA PRO A 606 -10.17 18.46 -23.62
C PRO A 606 -9.37 18.72 -22.33
N ASN A 607 -9.98 18.47 -21.16
CA ASN A 607 -9.34 18.64 -19.84
C ASN A 607 -8.87 17.33 -19.20
N LEU A 608 -8.91 16.21 -19.91
CA LEU A 608 -8.34 14.96 -19.41
C LEU A 608 -6.83 15.12 -19.25
N ARG A 609 -6.32 14.83 -18.05
CA ARG A 609 -4.89 14.94 -17.70
C ARG A 609 -4.31 13.64 -17.17
N GLU A 610 -5.15 12.74 -16.68
CA GLU A 610 -4.73 11.50 -16.04
C GLU A 610 -5.57 10.31 -16.50
N MET A 611 -4.88 9.22 -16.82
CA MET A 611 -5.45 7.90 -16.97
C MET A 611 -4.75 6.98 -15.97
N GLU A 612 -5.45 6.55 -14.93
CA GLU A 612 -4.93 5.63 -13.91
C GLU A 612 -5.26 4.20 -14.31
N VAL A 613 -4.29 3.28 -14.23
CA VAL A 613 -4.53 1.86 -14.45
C VAL A 613 -4.05 1.07 -13.24
N LYS A 614 -4.97 0.45 -12.50
CA LYS A 614 -4.66 -0.13 -11.18
C LYS A 614 -3.69 -1.30 -11.23
N CYS A 615 -3.66 -2.04 -12.34
CA CYS A 615 -2.70 -3.13 -12.57
C CYS A 615 -1.38 -2.66 -13.20
N CYS A 616 -1.23 -1.37 -13.53
CA CYS A 616 0.01 -0.86 -14.07
C CYS A 616 1.13 -0.99 -13.03
N VAL A 617 2.24 -1.62 -13.45
CA VAL A 617 3.45 -1.72 -12.64
C VAL A 617 4.58 -1.13 -13.46
N TRP A 618 5.12 -0.01 -12.97
CA TRP A 618 6.22 0.64 -13.67
C TRP A 618 7.47 -0.24 -13.67
N PRO A 619 8.09 -0.43 -14.84
CA PRO A 619 9.34 -1.15 -14.93
C PRO A 619 10.45 -0.38 -14.19
N THR A 620 11.30 -1.12 -13.52
CA THR A 620 12.28 -0.56 -12.59
C THR A 620 13.68 -0.55 -13.18
N SER A 621 13.94 -1.43 -14.16
CA SER A 621 15.21 -1.55 -14.89
C SER A 621 15.10 -1.13 -16.36
N GLU A 622 16.23 -0.76 -16.96
CA GLU A 622 16.32 -0.38 -18.39
C GLU A 622 15.77 -1.46 -19.32
N ARG A 623 16.04 -2.74 -19.02
CA ARG A 623 15.53 -3.87 -19.79
C ARG A 623 14.02 -4.03 -19.68
N GLU A 624 13.48 -3.91 -18.47
CA GLU A 624 12.04 -3.96 -18.26
C GLU A 624 11.34 -2.79 -18.96
N ILE A 625 11.96 -1.61 -18.99
CA ILE A 625 11.44 -0.43 -19.70
C ILE A 625 11.26 -0.73 -21.18
N VAL A 626 12.28 -1.29 -21.83
CA VAL A 626 12.23 -1.64 -23.26
C VAL A 626 11.13 -2.66 -23.56
N LYS A 627 10.83 -3.56 -22.63
CA LYS A 627 9.83 -4.63 -22.81
C LYS A 627 8.43 -4.27 -22.33
N SER A 628 8.29 -3.19 -21.57
CA SER A 628 7.04 -2.88 -20.88
C SER A 628 6.05 -2.24 -21.83
N CYS A 629 4.92 -2.90 -22.05
CA CYS A 629 3.79 -2.32 -22.77
C CYS A 629 3.28 -1.03 -22.09
N TRP A 630 3.32 -0.96 -20.75
CA TRP A 630 2.94 0.23 -19.99
C TRP A 630 3.75 1.47 -20.36
N VAL A 631 5.05 1.32 -20.59
CA VAL A 631 5.91 2.44 -21.01
C VAL A 631 5.50 2.92 -22.39
N ARG A 632 5.28 1.99 -23.33
CA ARG A 632 4.82 2.31 -24.68
C ARG A 632 3.48 3.08 -24.65
N TRP A 633 2.50 2.59 -23.89
CA TRP A 633 1.20 3.25 -23.76
C TRP A 633 1.29 4.60 -23.05
N ALA A 634 2.12 4.70 -22.02
CA ALA A 634 2.38 5.98 -21.36
C ALA A 634 3.00 7.00 -22.33
N GLU A 635 3.94 6.59 -23.19
CA GLU A 635 4.52 7.47 -24.21
C GLU A 635 3.50 7.86 -25.29
N ILE A 636 2.55 6.98 -25.65
CA ILE A 636 1.44 7.32 -26.56
C ILE A 636 0.52 8.39 -25.93
N LEU A 637 0.08 8.16 -24.69
CA LEU A 637 -0.79 9.10 -23.97
C LEU A 637 -0.10 10.44 -23.67
N LEU A 638 1.20 10.41 -23.36
CA LEU A 638 1.96 11.63 -23.06
C LEU A 638 2.04 12.56 -24.28
N LYS A 639 2.12 12.02 -25.52
CA LYS A 639 2.04 12.82 -26.75
C LYS A 639 0.70 13.55 -26.90
N ARG A 640 -0.33 13.08 -26.21
CA ARG A 640 -1.68 13.67 -26.13
C ARG A 640 -1.89 14.49 -24.85
N ASN A 641 -0.82 14.81 -24.11
CA ASN A 641 -0.86 15.51 -22.81
C ASN A 641 -1.63 14.77 -21.70
N ILE A 642 -1.73 13.44 -21.77
CA ILE A 642 -2.36 12.60 -20.75
C ILE A 642 -1.29 11.78 -20.03
N ASN A 643 -1.27 11.83 -18.70
CA ASN A 643 -0.38 11.02 -17.89
C ASN A 643 -1.01 9.65 -17.62
N LEU A 644 -0.31 8.58 -17.99
CA LEU A 644 -0.64 7.24 -17.49
C LEU A 644 -0.07 7.10 -16.07
N THR A 645 -0.90 6.74 -15.09
CA THR A 645 -0.53 6.54 -13.68
C THR A 645 -0.80 5.11 -13.20
N ASP A 646 -0.01 4.66 -12.22
CA ASP A 646 -0.28 3.40 -11.50
C ASP A 646 -1.32 3.60 -10.39
N LYS A 647 -1.67 2.54 -9.67
CA LYS A 647 -2.61 2.58 -8.53
C LYS A 647 -2.25 3.54 -7.39
N ASN A 648 -1.01 4.04 -7.35
CA ASN A 648 -0.54 4.99 -6.34
C ASN A 648 -0.46 6.43 -6.90
N GLY A 649 -0.98 6.67 -8.11
CA GLY A 649 -0.88 7.96 -8.79
C GLY A 649 0.52 8.27 -9.33
N VAL A 650 1.44 7.29 -9.35
CA VAL A 650 2.79 7.52 -9.88
C VAL A 650 2.71 7.50 -11.40
N LYS A 651 3.14 8.59 -12.05
CA LYS A 651 3.20 8.68 -13.51
C LYS A 651 4.51 8.16 -14.09
N TRP A 652 4.46 7.68 -15.33
CA TRP A 652 5.68 7.45 -16.12
C TRP A 652 6.42 8.76 -16.36
N ARG A 653 7.74 8.74 -16.16
CA ARG A 653 8.64 9.83 -16.58
C ARG A 653 9.62 9.26 -17.60
N PRO A 654 9.61 9.73 -18.85
CA PRO A 654 10.61 9.31 -19.83
C PRO A 654 12.02 9.49 -19.25
N ARG A 655 12.81 8.42 -19.24
CA ARG A 655 14.21 8.50 -18.81
C ARG A 655 15.02 9.18 -19.91
N LEU A 656 16.07 9.91 -19.51
CA LEU A 656 17.04 10.48 -20.44
C LEU A 656 17.57 9.37 -21.35
N LYS A 657 17.23 9.46 -22.64
CA LYS A 657 17.84 8.65 -23.70
C LYS A 657 19.14 9.35 -24.05
N PHE A 658 20.27 8.69 -23.81
CA PHE A 658 21.55 9.20 -24.32
C PHE A 658 21.45 9.11 -25.85
N LYS A 659 21.51 10.26 -26.52
CA LYS A 659 21.63 10.30 -27.98
C LYS A 659 23.03 9.86 -28.40
#